data_AF-A0A971RJX6-F1
#
_entry.id   AF-A0A971RJX6-F1
#
_cell.length_a   1.000
_cell.length_b   1.000
_cell.length_c   1.000
_cell.angle_alpha   90.00
_cell.angle_beta   90.00
_cell.angle_gamma   90.00
#
_symmetry.space_group_name_H-M   'P 1'
#
loop_
_entity.id
_entity.type
_entity.pdbx_description
1 polymer ?
#
loop_
_entity_poly.entity_id
_entity_poly.type
_entity_poly.pdbx_seq_one_letter_code
_entity_poly.pdbx_strand_id
1 'polypeptide(L)'
;VRLEEQHMVVQRLLQQKNSQIEEYKREITLLAAKLAEGQEQQQLLAAELARLEKKKTSLEEAIPRQEEEVAGQEKRLAKMQERQRILEARLRVLHQSRAAYEGFAEGVKFVLMASRQGELACAGVMGVVVEKLTVPAQLTRAIDVALGGAAQQILVKTAAEAETVINYLKARRGGRVTILPLEWLEPRHWPAWANWVLKESGVLGIAADLVSCEPAVRPAVRYLLGNVLVVEEIARALALGARLRPPLRLVTLEGETVQPRGAVSGGVSRQNTGFLQRSLEIEQLENELAGLKGNIKKGRQRLEALKLVLTNSRRQQQQLTEATIVCRSELQVLAQQHNRRSEQLNELREKITLLEQELAQNDTSSRELELAKDQRQELLAALRQQEEELNKQLGSVGKRLAARSQILTQLQQELAVNLARQEAINKTEAQLYIREQDLVRQQENWQRQFNELQKRQQEGELLAKKLAETEAKLRGDEEWLQGACRQLKSGCERLETERIARDEQQQELQRQQAELKGKQEKLAARRQQEEINMTRQEASLAALQTEITNHFGAGWQEELPRKGGHLEKKAEHLREVFKQKLELLGEVDPGAIILWERLQARYEDLQRQKQDLEDGRAALEQVISEMEKLMARQLKTTYEKVQMEFNAIFQELFEGGEASLQLNGNDILNAGLEIYVRPPGKKSQYLSLLSGGEKALTAIAFVFALLKVKPSAFCIFDEVDTALDDANVERFNRLLRQFAKRSQFIVISHRQGTMAAADVLYGVTMVEQGVSQVVSVRLEQLPA
;
A
#
# COMPACT_ATOMS: atom_id res chain seq x y z
N VAL A 1 -45.29 -36.03 -66.60
CA VAL A 1 -45.82 -34.85 -65.86
C VAL A 1 -45.35 -34.84 -64.40
N ARG A 2 -46.00 -35.50 -63.42
CA ARG A 2 -45.57 -35.40 -61.99
C ARG A 2 -44.10 -35.80 -61.70
N LEU A 3 -43.59 -36.87 -62.32
CA LEU A 3 -42.19 -37.29 -62.20
C LEU A 3 -41.20 -36.33 -62.90
N GLU A 4 -41.66 -35.61 -63.93
CA GLU A 4 -40.83 -34.61 -64.63
C GLU A 4 -40.71 -33.32 -63.81
N GLU A 5 -41.81 -32.89 -63.20
CA GLU A 5 -41.83 -31.76 -62.27
C GLU A 5 -40.92 -32.03 -61.06
N GLN A 6 -40.99 -33.23 -60.47
CA GLN A 6 -40.13 -33.61 -59.35
C GLN A 6 -38.64 -33.63 -59.73
N HIS A 7 -38.28 -34.21 -60.88
CA HIS A 7 -36.89 -34.22 -61.35
C HIS A 7 -36.35 -32.80 -61.62
N MET A 8 -37.17 -31.93 -62.21
CA MET A 8 -36.78 -30.53 -62.50
C MET A 8 -36.61 -29.70 -61.23
N VAL A 9 -37.40 -29.96 -60.17
CA VAL A 9 -37.24 -29.33 -58.85
C VAL A 9 -35.92 -29.77 -58.19
N VAL A 10 -35.60 -31.07 -58.24
CA VAL A 10 -34.33 -31.59 -57.69
C VAL A 10 -33.12 -31.01 -58.44
N GLN A 11 -33.16 -30.90 -59.77
CA GLN A 11 -32.08 -30.27 -60.55
C GLN A 11 -31.86 -28.79 -60.23
N ARG A 12 -32.93 -28.01 -59.99
CA ARG A 12 -32.80 -26.61 -59.53
C ARG A 12 -32.17 -26.52 -58.14
N LEU A 13 -32.55 -27.41 -57.23
CA LEU A 13 -31.97 -27.48 -55.88
C LEU A 13 -30.47 -27.82 -55.94
N LEU A 14 -30.06 -28.74 -56.83
CA LEU A 14 -28.65 -29.07 -57.06
C LEU A 14 -27.83 -27.86 -57.55
N GLN A 15 -28.35 -27.10 -58.53
CA GLN A 15 -27.67 -25.90 -59.03
C GLN A 15 -27.56 -24.80 -57.95
N GLN A 16 -28.63 -24.55 -57.18
CA GLN A 16 -28.63 -23.56 -56.11
C GLN A 16 -27.63 -23.90 -55.00
N LYS A 17 -27.57 -25.17 -54.58
CA LYS A 17 -26.62 -25.61 -53.54
C LYS A 17 -25.17 -25.56 -54.02
N ASN A 18 -24.90 -25.90 -55.27
CA ASN A 18 -23.55 -25.76 -55.84
C ASN A 18 -23.09 -24.30 -55.91
N SER A 19 -23.97 -23.36 -56.27
CA SER A 19 -23.61 -21.93 -56.23
C SER A 19 -23.31 -21.45 -54.80
N GLN A 20 -24.06 -21.91 -53.80
CA GLN A 20 -23.84 -21.57 -52.39
C GLN A 20 -22.51 -22.11 -51.87
N ILE A 21 -22.12 -23.34 -52.26
CA ILE A 21 -20.81 -23.90 -51.89
C ILE A 21 -19.66 -23.07 -52.48
N GLU A 22 -19.75 -22.67 -53.74
CA GLU A 22 -18.71 -21.84 -54.38
C GLU A 22 -18.59 -20.45 -53.73
N GLU A 23 -19.70 -19.85 -53.30
CA GLU A 23 -19.70 -18.62 -52.50
C GLU A 23 -18.98 -18.81 -51.15
N TYR A 24 -19.33 -19.85 -50.39
CA TYR A 24 -18.66 -20.14 -49.12
C TYR A 24 -17.18 -20.51 -49.27
N LYS A 25 -16.78 -21.19 -50.35
CA LYS A 25 -15.36 -21.46 -50.65
C LYS A 25 -14.58 -20.16 -50.87
N ARG A 26 -15.15 -19.19 -51.59
CA ARG A 26 -14.53 -17.86 -51.77
C ARG A 26 -14.40 -17.12 -50.44
N GLU A 27 -15.43 -17.13 -49.61
CA GLU A 27 -15.38 -16.51 -48.28
C GLU A 27 -14.31 -17.15 -47.38
N ILE A 28 -14.18 -18.48 -47.41
CA ILE A 28 -13.12 -19.19 -46.67
C ILE A 28 -11.72 -18.77 -47.13
N THR A 29 -11.48 -18.64 -48.45
CA THR A 29 -10.16 -18.19 -48.94
C THR A 29 -9.82 -16.78 -48.47
N LEU A 30 -10.80 -15.87 -48.45
CA LEU A 30 -10.61 -14.50 -47.97
C LEU A 30 -10.36 -14.47 -46.45
N LEU A 31 -11.11 -15.25 -45.67
CA LEU A 31 -10.94 -15.37 -44.22
C LEU A 31 -9.59 -16.02 -43.85
N ALA A 32 -9.15 -17.03 -44.60
CA ALA A 32 -7.86 -17.70 -44.40
C ALA A 32 -6.68 -16.73 -44.62
N ALA A 33 -6.73 -15.89 -45.66
CA ALA A 33 -5.72 -14.86 -45.89
C ALA A 33 -5.66 -13.84 -44.74
N LYS A 34 -6.82 -13.35 -44.27
CA LYS A 34 -6.91 -12.42 -43.12
C LYS A 34 -6.48 -13.04 -41.78
N LEU A 35 -6.56 -14.37 -41.64
CA LEU A 35 -6.04 -15.10 -40.48
C LEU A 35 -4.51 -15.15 -40.51
N ALA A 36 -3.92 -15.46 -41.67
CA ALA A 36 -2.46 -15.48 -41.84
C ALA A 36 -1.82 -14.11 -41.56
N GLU A 37 -2.38 -13.02 -42.10
CA GLU A 37 -1.94 -11.65 -41.80
C GLU A 37 -2.06 -11.32 -40.30
N GLY A 38 -3.15 -11.73 -39.66
CA GLY A 38 -3.35 -11.53 -38.23
C GLY A 38 -2.37 -12.31 -37.34
N GLN A 39 -1.97 -13.53 -37.76
CA GLN A 39 -0.95 -14.32 -37.06
C GLN A 39 0.43 -13.68 -37.13
N GLU A 40 0.81 -13.16 -38.30
CA GLU A 40 2.11 -12.47 -38.47
C GLU A 40 2.19 -11.22 -37.59
N GLN A 41 1.13 -10.41 -37.55
CA GLN A 41 1.04 -9.25 -36.66
C GLN A 41 1.11 -9.62 -35.18
N GLN A 42 0.47 -10.72 -34.76
CA GLN A 42 0.59 -11.22 -33.40
C GLN A 42 2.02 -11.66 -33.05
N GLN A 43 2.72 -12.32 -33.96
CA GLN A 43 4.11 -12.74 -33.72
C GLN A 43 5.04 -11.55 -33.57
N LEU A 44 4.87 -10.50 -34.40
CA LEU A 44 5.63 -9.26 -34.30
C LEU A 44 5.39 -8.55 -32.96
N LEU A 45 4.12 -8.34 -32.57
CA LEU A 45 3.79 -7.73 -31.28
C LEU A 45 4.26 -8.58 -30.09
N ALA A 46 4.17 -9.91 -30.18
CA ALA A 46 4.66 -10.81 -29.12
C ALA A 46 6.18 -10.68 -28.92
N ALA A 47 6.93 -10.54 -30.01
CA ALA A 47 8.37 -10.32 -29.95
C ALA A 47 8.72 -8.94 -29.35
N GLU A 48 7.94 -7.90 -29.67
CA GLU A 48 8.10 -6.58 -29.06
C GLU A 48 7.75 -6.58 -27.57
N LEU A 49 6.65 -7.23 -27.16
CA LEU A 49 6.28 -7.41 -25.76
C LEU A 49 7.41 -8.08 -24.97
N ALA A 50 7.97 -9.18 -25.49
CA ALA A 50 9.07 -9.89 -24.85
C ALA A 50 10.34 -9.01 -24.70
N ARG A 51 10.60 -8.12 -25.67
CA ARG A 51 11.70 -7.14 -25.57
C ARG A 51 11.44 -6.07 -24.50
N LEU A 52 10.20 -5.56 -24.43
CA LEU A 52 9.80 -4.57 -23.42
C LEU A 52 9.85 -5.16 -22.01
N GLU A 53 9.33 -6.37 -21.82
CA GLU A 53 9.37 -7.09 -20.54
C GLU A 53 10.80 -7.35 -20.07
N LYS A 54 11.71 -7.78 -20.95
CA LYS A 54 13.15 -7.94 -20.61
C LYS A 54 13.80 -6.63 -20.15
N LYS A 55 13.49 -5.51 -20.80
CA LYS A 55 14.02 -4.20 -20.38
C LYS A 55 13.42 -3.78 -19.04
N LYS A 56 12.12 -4.01 -18.85
CA LYS A 56 11.41 -3.70 -17.61
C LYS A 56 11.99 -4.48 -16.42
N THR A 57 12.18 -5.78 -16.55
CA THR A 57 12.77 -6.61 -15.48
C THR A 57 14.18 -6.18 -15.12
N SER A 58 15.02 -5.83 -16.12
CA SER A 58 16.37 -5.31 -15.85
C SER A 58 16.38 -4.02 -15.03
N LEU A 59 15.37 -3.15 -15.21
CA LEU A 59 15.22 -1.92 -14.42
C LEU A 59 14.62 -2.19 -13.04
N GLU A 60 13.67 -3.13 -12.94
CA GLU A 60 13.09 -3.57 -11.67
C GLU A 60 14.15 -4.16 -10.72
N GLU A 61 15.18 -4.82 -11.26
CA GLU A 61 16.32 -5.30 -10.47
C GLU A 61 17.34 -4.19 -10.14
N ALA A 62 17.51 -3.19 -11.02
CA ALA A 62 18.50 -2.14 -10.86
C ALA A 62 18.06 -1.03 -9.88
N ILE A 63 16.77 -0.66 -9.88
CA ILE A 63 16.21 0.39 -9.01
C ILE A 63 16.45 0.14 -7.52
N PRO A 64 16.16 -1.05 -6.94
CA PRO A 64 16.40 -1.28 -5.51
C PRO A 64 17.88 -1.19 -5.14
N ARG A 65 18.79 -1.64 -6.03
CA ARG A 65 20.24 -1.47 -5.82
C ARG A 65 20.64 0.01 -5.79
N GLN A 66 20.07 0.81 -6.70
CA GLN A 66 20.30 2.27 -6.73
C GLN A 66 19.73 2.96 -5.48
N GLU A 67 18.57 2.52 -4.98
CA GLU A 67 17.95 3.03 -3.74
C GLU A 67 18.82 2.73 -2.51
N GLU A 68 19.36 1.51 -2.41
CA GLU A 68 20.31 1.15 -1.34
C GLU A 68 21.59 1.99 -1.41
N GLU A 69 22.13 2.25 -2.61
CA GLU A 69 23.29 3.11 -2.78
C GLU A 69 23.01 4.57 -2.35
N VAL A 70 21.84 5.10 -2.69
CA VAL A 70 21.39 6.44 -2.26
C VAL A 70 21.27 6.49 -0.74
N ALA A 71 20.53 5.55 -0.13
CA ALA A 71 20.36 5.48 1.32
C ALA A 71 21.69 5.32 2.07
N GLY A 72 22.58 4.48 1.53
CA GLY A 72 23.94 4.29 2.05
C GLY A 72 24.76 5.57 2.02
N GLN A 73 24.69 6.36 0.95
CA GLN A 73 25.36 7.66 0.86
C GLN A 73 24.74 8.71 1.76
N GLU A 74 23.42 8.78 1.89
CA GLU A 74 22.75 9.70 2.83
C GLU A 74 23.19 9.44 4.28
N LYS A 75 23.25 8.17 4.69
CA LYS A 75 23.73 7.78 6.02
C LYS A 75 25.18 8.17 6.26
N ARG A 76 26.06 8.00 5.26
CA ARG A 76 27.47 8.44 5.34
C ARG A 76 27.57 9.96 5.46
N LEU A 77 26.77 10.69 4.68
CA LEU A 77 26.75 12.15 4.68
C LEU A 77 26.26 12.70 6.03
N ALA A 78 25.21 12.11 6.60
CA ALA A 78 24.68 12.48 7.92
C ALA A 78 25.73 12.30 9.02
N LYS A 79 26.45 11.16 9.03
CA LYS A 79 27.56 10.92 9.98
C LYS A 79 28.68 11.96 9.85
N MET A 80 29.05 12.32 8.62
CA MET A 80 30.08 13.34 8.39
C MET A 80 29.62 14.74 8.84
N GLN A 81 28.36 15.10 8.59
CA GLN A 81 27.79 16.37 9.03
C GLN A 81 27.70 16.47 10.56
N GLU A 82 27.36 15.38 11.23
CA GLU A 82 27.34 15.35 12.69
C GLU A 82 28.73 15.53 13.29
N ARG A 83 29.74 14.82 12.74
CA ARG A 83 31.14 15.04 13.13
C ARG A 83 31.59 16.48 12.87
N GLN A 84 31.20 17.08 11.74
CA GLN A 84 31.48 18.48 11.46
C GLN A 84 30.89 19.41 12.53
N ARG A 85 29.63 19.22 12.93
CA ARG A 85 28.97 20.05 13.97
C ARG A 85 29.69 19.95 15.31
N ILE A 86 30.07 18.74 15.71
CA ILE A 86 30.82 18.50 16.96
C ILE A 86 32.17 19.24 16.93
N LEU A 87 32.93 19.08 15.85
CA LEU A 87 34.23 19.76 15.71
C LEU A 87 34.09 21.28 15.64
N GLU A 88 33.09 21.81 14.93
CA GLU A 88 32.82 23.25 14.86
C GLU A 88 32.43 23.83 16.22
N ALA A 89 31.63 23.11 17.01
CA ALA A 89 31.28 23.50 18.37
C ALA A 89 32.52 23.53 19.27
N ARG A 90 33.36 22.50 19.21
CA ARG A 90 34.61 22.41 19.99
C ARG A 90 35.58 23.55 19.64
N LEU A 91 35.76 23.81 18.36
CA LEU A 91 36.64 24.85 17.85
C LEU A 91 36.13 26.25 18.20
N ARG A 92 34.81 26.46 18.20
CA ARG A 92 34.19 27.70 18.68
C ARG A 92 34.49 27.96 20.16
N VAL A 93 34.41 26.93 21.00
CA VAL A 93 34.78 27.02 22.43
C VAL A 93 36.26 27.34 22.59
N LEU A 94 37.16 26.68 21.85
CA LEU A 94 38.59 26.95 21.92
C LEU A 94 38.95 28.37 21.44
N HIS A 95 38.34 28.86 20.36
CA HIS A 95 38.53 30.23 19.89
C HIS A 95 38.00 31.26 20.88
N GLN A 96 36.84 31.01 21.50
CA GLN A 96 36.28 31.90 22.53
C GLN A 96 37.19 31.94 23.78
N SER A 97 37.69 30.78 24.21
CA SER A 97 38.64 30.66 25.32
C SER A 97 39.94 31.41 25.02
N ARG A 98 40.48 31.29 23.79
CA ARG A 98 41.66 32.05 23.32
C ARG A 98 41.39 33.56 23.29
N ALA A 99 40.26 33.98 22.74
CA ALA A 99 39.90 35.40 22.65
C ALA A 99 39.67 36.05 24.03
N ALA A 100 39.23 35.27 25.02
CA ALA A 100 39.06 35.69 26.41
C ALA A 100 40.35 35.63 27.23
N TYR A 101 41.47 35.21 26.63
CA TYR A 101 42.74 34.91 27.30
C TYR A 101 42.56 34.03 28.55
N GLU A 102 41.72 32.99 28.43
CA GLU A 102 41.39 32.11 29.54
C GLU A 102 42.58 31.19 29.91
N GLY A 103 42.95 31.18 31.19
CA GLY A 103 44.13 30.47 31.69
C GLY A 103 45.38 31.34 31.85
N PHE A 104 45.40 32.55 31.27
CA PHE A 104 46.44 33.54 31.56
C PHE A 104 46.25 34.13 32.98
N ALA A 105 47.36 34.54 33.61
CA ALA A 105 47.32 35.26 34.87
C ALA A 105 46.49 36.55 34.74
N GLU A 106 45.78 36.92 35.82
CA GLU A 106 44.82 38.04 35.83
C GLU A 106 45.43 39.36 35.31
N GLY A 107 46.67 39.66 35.69
CA GLY A 107 47.39 40.84 35.21
C GLY A 107 47.72 40.80 33.72
N VAL A 108 48.08 39.63 33.19
CA VAL A 108 48.40 39.49 31.77
C VAL A 108 47.13 39.65 30.94
N LYS A 109 46.03 39.01 31.38
CA LYS A 109 44.71 39.14 30.76
C LYS A 109 44.23 40.59 30.72
N PHE A 110 44.40 41.34 31.82
CA PHE A 110 44.01 42.74 31.91
C PHE A 110 44.73 43.61 30.87
N VAL A 111 46.05 43.46 30.75
CA VAL A 111 46.86 44.21 29.78
C VAL A 111 46.52 43.83 28.34
N LEU A 112 46.37 42.53 28.04
CA LEU A 112 46.06 42.08 26.68
C LEU A 112 44.65 42.49 26.23
N MET A 113 43.67 42.52 27.14
CA MET A 113 42.35 43.06 26.84
C MET A 113 42.39 44.56 26.60
N ALA A 114 43.11 45.33 27.42
CA ALA A 114 43.25 46.78 27.27
C ALA A 114 44.00 47.16 25.97
N SER A 115 45.05 46.41 25.62
CA SER A 115 45.78 46.57 24.37
C SER A 115 44.90 46.30 23.15
N ARG A 116 44.09 45.23 23.19
CA ARG A 116 43.13 44.89 22.12
C ARG A 116 42.01 45.92 21.95
N GLN A 117 41.61 46.59 23.04
CA GLN A 117 40.63 47.67 23.04
C GLN A 117 41.21 49.02 22.57
N GLY A 118 42.51 49.09 22.31
CA GLY A 118 43.17 50.29 21.80
C GLY A 118 43.41 51.37 22.85
N GLU A 119 43.50 51.03 24.14
CA GLU A 119 43.84 52.01 25.17
C GLU A 119 45.27 52.54 24.95
N LEU A 120 45.42 53.86 24.75
CA LEU A 120 46.72 54.51 24.47
C LEU A 120 47.82 54.18 25.50
N ALA A 121 47.46 53.96 26.76
CA ALA A 121 48.41 53.60 27.81
C ALA A 121 49.07 52.22 27.61
N CYS A 122 48.47 51.35 26.78
CA CYS A 122 49.00 50.04 26.41
C CYS A 122 49.37 49.97 24.91
N ALA A 123 49.52 51.13 24.24
CA ALA A 123 50.05 51.20 22.90
C ALA A 123 51.53 50.81 22.91
N GLY A 124 51.92 49.82 22.09
CA GLY A 124 53.29 49.27 22.04
C GLY A 124 53.42 47.84 22.56
N VAL A 125 52.40 47.29 23.21
CA VAL A 125 52.35 45.86 23.56
C VAL A 125 52.28 45.02 22.27
N MET A 126 53.28 44.15 22.06
CA MET A 126 53.37 43.28 20.88
C MET A 126 52.64 41.95 21.05
N GLY A 127 52.15 41.64 22.25
CA GLY A 127 51.50 40.39 22.63
C GLY A 127 52.30 39.62 23.68
N VAL A 128 52.02 38.32 23.82
CA VAL A 128 52.75 37.41 24.71
C VAL A 128 53.71 36.51 23.96
N VAL A 129 54.73 36.01 24.66
CA VAL A 129 55.75 35.10 24.11
C VAL A 129 55.14 33.93 23.34
N VAL A 130 54.11 33.27 23.90
CA VAL A 130 53.50 32.10 23.29
C VAL A 130 52.77 32.37 21.96
N GLU A 131 52.25 33.58 21.75
CA GLU A 131 51.59 33.95 20.50
C GLU A 131 52.57 34.26 19.36
N LYS A 132 53.86 34.47 19.70
CA LYS A 132 54.93 34.83 18.76
C LYS A 132 55.88 33.67 18.45
N LEU A 133 55.55 32.47 18.91
CA LEU A 133 56.33 31.26 18.74
C LEU A 133 55.57 30.24 17.89
N THR A 134 56.26 29.67 16.90
CA THR A 134 55.79 28.51 16.13
C THR A 134 56.67 27.33 16.48
N VAL A 135 56.06 26.24 16.94
CA VAL A 135 56.75 25.06 17.48
C VAL A 135 56.28 23.82 16.73
N PRO A 136 57.19 22.95 16.25
CA PRO A 136 56.81 21.66 15.68
C PRO A 136 55.97 20.81 16.65
N ALA A 137 54.95 20.11 16.14
CA ALA A 137 53.99 19.35 16.95
C ALA A 137 54.63 18.36 17.94
N GLN A 138 55.74 17.73 17.54
CA GLN A 138 56.48 16.77 18.36
C GLN A 138 57.16 17.42 19.58
N LEU A 139 57.48 18.72 19.48
CA LEU A 139 58.22 19.47 20.51
C LEU A 139 57.31 20.36 21.36
N THR A 140 56.03 20.48 21.03
CA THR A 140 55.08 21.40 21.67
C THR A 140 55.05 21.22 23.19
N ARG A 141 55.01 19.98 23.68
CA ARG A 141 55.00 19.68 25.11
C ARG A 141 56.31 20.05 25.80
N ALA A 142 57.45 19.70 25.19
CA ALA A 142 58.78 20.03 25.72
C ALA A 142 58.98 21.55 25.84
N ILE A 143 58.61 22.30 24.80
CA ILE A 143 58.76 23.76 24.79
C ILE A 143 57.77 24.45 25.74
N ASP A 144 56.53 23.98 25.82
CA ASP A 144 55.52 24.53 26.73
C ASP A 144 55.95 24.38 28.20
N VAL A 145 56.48 23.21 28.58
CA VAL A 145 57.03 23.01 29.94
C VAL A 145 58.32 23.81 30.15
N ALA A 146 59.18 23.90 29.14
CA ALA A 146 60.41 24.68 29.22
C ALA A 146 60.16 26.17 29.47
N LEU A 147 59.13 26.74 28.81
CA LEU A 147 58.69 28.12 29.01
C LEU A 147 57.93 28.26 30.35
N GLY A 148 57.04 27.32 30.68
CA GLY A 148 56.20 27.36 31.87
C GLY A 148 55.49 28.72 32.00
N GLY A 149 55.58 29.34 33.18
CA GLY A 149 55.02 30.67 33.43
C GLY A 149 55.62 31.80 32.57
N ALA A 150 56.76 31.57 31.90
CA ALA A 150 57.33 32.55 30.97
C ALA A 150 56.58 32.64 29.63
N ALA A 151 55.77 31.64 29.28
CA ALA A 151 54.97 31.62 28.06
C ALA A 151 53.99 32.80 27.95
N GLN A 152 53.51 33.29 29.11
CA GLN A 152 52.57 34.41 29.24
C GLN A 152 53.24 35.77 29.49
N GLN A 153 54.57 35.88 29.36
CA GLN A 153 55.26 37.16 29.53
C GLN A 153 54.96 38.10 28.35
N ILE A 154 54.80 39.38 28.66
CA ILE A 154 54.37 40.41 27.70
C ILE A 154 55.60 40.98 26.99
N LEU A 155 55.53 41.15 25.68
CA LEU A 155 56.59 41.70 24.85
C LEU A 155 56.30 43.18 24.54
N VAL A 156 57.26 44.05 24.80
CA VAL A 156 57.24 45.49 24.42
C VAL A 156 58.56 45.86 23.74
N LYS A 157 58.60 46.95 22.98
CA LYS A 157 59.83 47.33 22.26
C LYS A 157 60.82 47.97 23.21
N THR A 158 60.37 48.94 24.00
CA THR A 158 61.24 49.82 24.82
C THR A 158 60.92 49.72 26.31
N ALA A 159 61.86 50.14 27.16
CA ALA A 159 61.65 50.20 28.61
C ALA A 159 60.55 51.20 29.02
N ALA A 160 60.40 52.31 28.28
CA ALA A 160 59.36 53.31 28.52
C ALA A 160 57.95 52.71 28.34
N GLU A 161 57.76 51.86 27.33
CA GLU A 161 56.49 51.13 27.12
C GLU A 161 56.21 50.10 28.23
N ALA A 162 57.24 49.53 28.86
CA ALA A 162 57.05 48.66 30.01
C ALA A 162 56.56 49.45 31.23
N GLU A 163 57.13 50.64 31.45
CA GLU A 163 56.74 51.53 32.54
C GLU A 163 55.29 52.00 32.40
N THR A 164 54.85 52.38 31.19
CA THR A 164 53.45 52.78 30.94
C THR A 164 52.48 51.66 31.29
N VAL A 165 52.77 50.42 30.88
CA VAL A 165 51.95 49.23 31.19
C VAL A 165 51.93 48.96 32.71
N ILE A 166 53.06 49.09 33.41
CA ILE A 166 53.11 48.89 34.86
C ILE A 166 52.31 49.97 35.61
N ASN A 167 52.45 51.24 35.21
CA ASN A 167 51.71 52.35 35.82
C ASN A 167 50.21 52.23 35.56
N TYR A 168 49.83 51.77 34.37
CA TYR A 168 48.45 51.44 34.02
C TYR A 168 47.87 50.35 34.94
N LEU A 169 48.61 49.27 35.17
CA LEU A 169 48.21 48.21 36.10
C LEU A 169 48.12 48.70 37.55
N LYS A 170 49.08 49.50 38.02
CA LYS A 170 49.07 50.07 39.38
C LYS A 170 47.85 50.97 39.62
N ALA A 171 47.53 51.84 38.67
CA ALA A 171 46.41 52.76 38.77
C ALA A 171 45.06 52.02 38.89
N ARG A 172 44.92 50.87 38.23
CA ARG A 172 43.68 50.09 38.19
C ARG A 172 43.69 48.83 39.07
N ARG A 173 44.74 48.62 39.86
CA ARG A 173 44.98 47.40 40.66
C ARG A 173 44.83 46.11 39.83
N GLY A 174 45.26 46.15 38.57
CA GLY A 174 44.99 45.10 37.57
C GLY A 174 45.83 43.83 37.73
N GLY A 175 46.61 43.66 38.80
CA GLY A 175 47.41 42.46 39.08
C GLY A 175 48.89 42.60 38.75
N ARG A 176 49.58 41.45 38.59
CA ARG A 176 51.03 41.36 38.33
C ARG A 176 51.30 40.81 36.94
N VAL A 177 52.32 41.37 36.29
CA VAL A 177 52.83 40.92 34.99
C VAL A 177 54.35 40.91 35.00
N THR A 178 54.92 40.12 34.09
CA THR A 178 56.34 40.20 33.75
C THR A 178 56.43 40.61 32.30
N ILE A 179 57.17 41.69 32.04
CA ILE A 179 57.32 42.32 30.73
C ILE A 179 58.76 42.14 30.27
N LEU A 180 58.96 41.82 29.00
CA LEU A 180 60.25 41.69 28.33
C LEU A 180 60.40 42.83 27.31
N PRO A 181 61.14 43.90 27.65
CA PRO A 181 61.42 44.97 26.71
C PRO A 181 62.56 44.52 25.78
N LEU A 182 62.30 44.47 24.48
CA LEU A 182 63.22 43.84 23.53
C LEU A 182 64.54 44.59 23.34
N GLU A 183 64.54 45.92 23.50
CA GLU A 183 65.69 46.80 23.24
C GLU A 183 66.94 46.49 24.09
N TRP A 184 66.76 46.15 25.37
CA TRP A 184 67.85 45.89 26.33
C TRP A 184 67.89 44.44 26.82
N LEU A 185 67.12 43.55 26.20
CA LEU A 185 67.07 42.15 26.62
C LEU A 185 68.31 41.41 26.11
N GLU A 186 69.20 41.04 27.02
CA GLU A 186 70.41 40.29 26.65
C GLU A 186 70.07 38.83 26.26
N PRO A 187 70.34 38.42 25.02
CA PRO A 187 70.14 37.04 24.59
C PRO A 187 71.04 36.08 25.37
N ARG A 188 70.50 34.94 25.81
CA ARG A 188 71.34 33.86 26.35
C ARG A 188 71.91 33.05 25.20
N HIS A 189 73.23 32.96 25.16
CA HIS A 189 73.96 32.16 24.19
C HIS A 189 74.32 30.81 24.80
N TRP A 190 74.15 29.76 23.98
CA TRP A 190 74.59 28.43 24.33
C TRP A 190 76.11 28.44 24.55
N PRO A 191 76.61 27.96 25.70
CA PRO A 191 78.02 28.06 26.01
C PRO A 191 78.85 27.10 25.15
N ALA A 192 79.94 27.61 24.56
CA ALA A 192 80.81 26.84 23.67
C ALA A 192 81.38 25.56 24.32
N TRP A 193 81.64 25.58 25.63
CA TRP A 193 82.14 24.41 26.36
C TRP A 193 81.13 23.25 26.41
N ALA A 194 79.83 23.50 26.20
CA ALA A 194 78.78 22.49 26.23
C ALA A 194 78.44 21.90 24.84
N ASN A 195 79.12 22.34 23.77
CA ASN A 195 78.84 21.90 22.40
C ASN A 195 79.00 20.39 22.18
N TRP A 196 79.81 19.71 23.00
CA TRP A 196 79.98 18.25 22.92
C TRP A 196 78.66 17.50 23.12
N VAL A 197 77.73 18.04 23.93
CA VAL A 197 76.44 17.40 24.22
C VAL A 197 75.52 17.38 23.00
N LEU A 198 75.65 18.34 22.09
CA LEU A 198 74.81 18.38 20.88
C LEU A 198 75.09 17.20 19.93
N LYS A 199 76.18 16.46 20.14
CA LYS A 199 76.55 15.26 19.36
C LYS A 199 76.22 13.95 20.09
N GLU A 200 75.75 14.02 21.34
CA GLU A 200 75.38 12.85 22.12
C GLU A 200 74.04 12.29 21.64
N SER A 201 73.90 10.96 21.60
CA SER A 201 72.66 10.31 21.15
C SER A 201 71.46 10.69 22.04
N GLY A 202 70.29 10.85 21.43
CA GLY A 202 69.04 11.22 22.09
C GLY A 202 68.90 12.71 22.44
N VAL A 203 69.83 13.57 21.98
CA VAL A 203 69.74 15.03 22.10
C VAL A 203 69.18 15.60 20.80
N LEU A 204 68.06 16.31 20.89
CA LEU A 204 67.39 16.92 19.73
C LEU A 204 67.96 18.29 19.39
N GLY A 205 68.48 19.02 20.39
CA GLY A 205 69.16 20.29 20.19
C GLY A 205 68.75 21.36 21.19
N ILE A 206 69.14 22.60 20.91
CA ILE A 206 68.86 23.76 21.74
C ILE A 206 67.42 24.23 21.48
N ALA A 207 66.61 24.38 22.52
CA ALA A 207 65.20 24.74 22.39
C ALA A 207 64.97 26.03 21.59
N ALA A 208 65.83 27.04 21.73
CA ALA A 208 65.75 28.28 20.96
C ALA A 208 66.01 28.13 19.45
N ASP A 209 66.72 27.07 19.04
CA ASP A 209 67.00 26.76 17.63
C ASP A 209 65.96 25.82 17.00
N LEU A 210 65.18 25.14 17.85
CA LEU A 210 64.12 24.22 17.44
C LEU A 210 62.74 24.89 17.26
N VAL A 211 62.65 26.20 17.51
CA VAL A 211 61.42 26.99 17.42
C VAL A 211 61.60 28.15 16.44
N SER A 212 60.51 28.51 15.75
CA SER A 212 60.47 29.60 14.79
C SER A 212 59.79 30.83 15.39
N CYS A 213 60.31 32.02 15.12
CA CYS A 213 59.75 33.30 15.60
C CYS A 213 60.13 34.46 14.66
N GLU A 214 59.41 35.57 14.76
CA GLU A 214 59.73 36.81 14.04
C GLU A 214 61.11 37.37 14.47
N PRO A 215 61.88 37.99 13.57
CA PRO A 215 63.21 38.52 13.88
C PRO A 215 63.24 39.47 15.08
N ALA A 216 62.20 40.30 15.23
CA ALA A 216 62.07 41.24 16.34
C ALA A 216 62.00 40.51 17.70
N VAL A 217 61.33 39.37 17.79
CA VAL A 217 61.09 38.64 19.05
C VAL A 217 62.22 37.66 19.40
N ARG A 218 63.16 37.43 18.47
CA ARG A 218 64.28 36.49 18.62
C ARG A 218 65.15 36.72 19.88
N PRO A 219 65.44 37.96 20.33
CA PRO A 219 66.12 38.20 21.62
C PRO A 219 65.38 37.59 22.81
N ALA A 220 64.04 37.70 22.85
CA ALA A 220 63.22 37.11 23.92
C ALA A 220 63.22 35.58 23.89
N VAL A 221 63.15 34.98 22.70
CA VAL A 221 63.24 33.53 22.54
C VAL A 221 64.60 33.00 23.00
N ARG A 222 65.71 33.66 22.64
CA ARG A 222 67.06 33.30 23.11
C ARG A 222 67.21 33.51 24.61
N TYR A 223 66.68 34.59 25.17
CA TYR A 223 66.70 34.84 26.62
C TYR A 223 66.01 33.71 27.41
N LEU A 224 64.87 33.22 26.94
CA LEU A 224 64.07 32.20 27.62
C LEU A 224 64.56 30.76 27.35
N LEU A 225 64.92 30.45 26.10
CA LEU A 225 65.18 29.09 25.63
C LEU A 225 66.63 28.82 25.22
N GLY A 226 67.51 29.83 25.23
CA GLY A 226 68.91 29.72 24.74
C GLY A 226 69.81 28.78 25.55
N ASN A 227 69.45 28.51 26.81
CA ASN A 227 70.16 27.59 27.71
C ASN A 227 69.36 26.32 28.01
N VAL A 228 68.33 26.04 27.20
CA VAL A 228 67.47 24.86 27.36
C VAL A 228 67.82 23.85 26.28
N LEU A 229 68.14 22.63 26.71
CA LEU A 229 68.42 21.50 25.83
C LEU A 229 67.24 20.55 25.79
N VAL A 230 66.80 20.16 24.59
CA VAL A 230 65.73 19.18 24.40
C VAL A 230 66.35 17.79 24.19
N VAL A 231 65.86 16.81 24.94
CA VAL A 231 66.31 15.41 24.96
C VAL A 231 65.10 14.50 24.74
N GLU A 232 65.29 13.29 24.23
CA GLU A 232 64.19 12.34 24.00
C GLU A 232 63.61 11.81 25.32
N GLU A 233 64.47 11.29 26.21
CA GLU A 233 64.06 10.53 27.40
C GLU A 233 64.61 11.08 28.72
N ILE A 234 63.89 10.82 29.82
CA ILE A 234 64.27 11.23 31.19
C ILE A 234 65.57 10.59 31.66
N ALA A 235 65.78 9.29 31.40
CA ALA A 235 67.00 8.60 31.79
C ALA A 235 68.24 9.27 31.18
N ARG A 236 68.11 9.71 29.92
CA ARG A 236 69.16 10.44 29.21
C ARG A 236 69.34 11.85 29.75
N ALA A 237 68.25 12.57 30.05
CA ALA A 237 68.31 13.89 30.66
C ALA A 237 69.02 13.87 32.03
N LEU A 238 68.79 12.84 32.86
CA LEU A 238 69.47 12.65 34.14
C LEU A 238 70.96 12.33 33.99
N ALA A 239 71.32 11.42 33.07
CA ALA A 239 72.71 11.06 32.78
C ALA A 239 73.52 12.26 32.25
N LEU A 240 72.92 13.04 31.36
CA LEU A 240 73.52 14.26 30.82
C LEU A 240 73.61 15.35 31.89
N GLY A 241 72.56 15.57 32.67
CA GLY A 241 72.53 16.57 33.75
C GLY A 241 73.60 16.35 34.82
N ALA A 242 73.98 15.10 35.11
CA ALA A 242 75.08 14.79 36.03
C ALA A 242 76.46 15.20 35.49
N ARG A 243 76.69 15.07 34.17
CA ARG A 243 77.95 15.39 33.49
C ARG A 243 78.09 16.87 33.14
N LEU A 244 76.97 17.55 32.88
CA LEU A 244 76.92 18.89 32.31
C LEU A 244 77.14 20.06 33.29
N ARG A 245 77.18 19.87 34.63
CA ARG A 245 77.03 20.90 35.70
C ARG A 245 77.77 22.26 35.50
N PRO A 246 77.26 23.24 34.70
CA PRO A 246 76.81 24.63 35.07
C PRO A 246 75.32 24.91 34.66
N PRO A 247 74.80 26.19 34.53
CA PRO A 247 73.36 26.49 34.65
C PRO A 247 72.53 26.25 33.37
N LEU A 248 72.58 25.04 32.82
CA LEU A 248 71.76 24.61 31.70
C LEU A 248 70.53 23.84 32.20
N ARG A 249 69.40 24.02 31.50
CA ARG A 249 68.15 23.30 31.77
C ARG A 249 67.99 22.21 30.71
N LEU A 250 67.59 21.01 31.11
CA LEU A 250 67.21 19.95 30.17
C LEU A 250 65.71 19.73 30.24
N VAL A 251 65.09 19.45 29.09
CA VAL A 251 63.68 19.09 28.98
C VAL A 251 63.52 17.89 28.05
N THR A 252 62.65 16.96 28.40
CA THR A 252 62.34 15.79 27.58
C THR A 252 61.15 16.05 26.64
N LEU A 253 60.92 15.17 25.68
CA LEU A 253 59.70 15.20 24.84
C LEU A 253 58.41 15.05 25.67
N GLU A 254 58.45 14.26 26.74
CA GLU A 254 57.32 14.07 27.66
C GLU A 254 57.18 15.21 28.70
N GLY A 255 58.09 16.18 28.69
CA GLY A 255 58.00 17.37 29.52
C GLY A 255 58.51 17.19 30.95
N GLU A 256 59.35 16.19 31.23
CA GLU A 256 60.17 16.21 32.43
C GLU A 256 61.29 17.24 32.27
N THR A 257 61.64 17.91 33.37
CA THR A 257 62.68 18.94 33.37
C THR A 257 63.76 18.66 34.41
N VAL A 258 65.00 18.93 34.05
CA VAL A 258 66.15 19.00 34.95
C VAL A 258 66.60 20.46 35.00
N GLN A 259 66.39 21.10 36.14
CA GLN A 259 66.76 22.50 36.35
C GLN A 259 68.28 22.67 36.57
N PRO A 260 68.79 23.89 36.34
CA PRO A 260 70.12 24.29 36.78
C PRO A 260 70.32 23.91 38.26
N ARG A 261 71.40 23.18 38.56
CA ARG A 261 71.75 22.68 39.90
C ARG A 261 70.95 21.46 40.40
N GLY A 262 70.22 20.77 39.51
CA GLY A 262 69.84 19.36 39.71
C GLY A 262 68.44 19.09 40.26
N ALA A 263 67.59 20.10 40.42
CA ALA A 263 66.18 19.86 40.72
C ALA A 263 65.50 19.20 39.51
N VAL A 264 64.77 18.10 39.74
CA VAL A 264 64.06 17.36 38.70
C VAL A 264 62.56 17.54 38.92
N SER A 265 61.81 17.80 37.86
CA SER A 265 60.35 17.94 37.91
C SER A 265 59.71 17.12 36.80
N GLY A 266 58.78 16.25 37.15
CA GLY A 266 58.06 15.38 36.22
C GLY A 266 56.74 14.92 36.83
N GLY A 267 55.74 14.63 35.98
CA GLY A 267 54.39 14.24 36.37
C GLY A 267 53.32 14.74 35.40
N VAL A 268 52.11 14.21 35.52
CA VAL A 268 50.96 14.59 34.68
C VAL A 268 50.13 15.63 35.42
N SER A 269 50.20 16.90 35.00
CA SER A 269 49.27 17.93 35.48
C SER A 269 47.91 17.79 34.79
N ARG A 270 46.83 17.63 35.57
CA ARG A 270 45.44 17.67 35.07
C ARG A 270 44.92 19.10 34.87
N GLN A 271 45.64 20.11 35.33
CA GLN A 271 45.21 21.51 35.24
C GLN A 271 45.92 22.21 34.07
N ASN A 272 45.08 22.70 33.15
CA ASN A 272 45.39 23.50 31.95
C ASN A 272 46.32 22.82 30.94
N THR A 273 45.74 22.35 29.83
CA THR A 273 46.48 22.14 28.58
C THR A 273 47.26 23.40 28.24
N GLY A 274 48.55 23.22 27.94
CA GLY A 274 49.47 24.30 27.60
C GLY A 274 48.93 25.23 26.51
N PHE A 275 49.30 26.51 26.55
CA PHE A 275 48.84 27.49 25.56
C PHE A 275 49.27 27.10 24.13
N LEU A 276 50.46 26.51 23.99
CA LEU A 276 50.95 25.97 22.73
C LEU A 276 50.17 24.73 22.29
N GLN A 277 49.81 23.84 23.22
CA GLN A 277 49.02 22.65 22.92
C GLN A 277 47.61 23.00 22.44
N ARG A 278 46.98 24.02 23.03
CA ARG A 278 45.67 24.52 22.56
C ARG A 278 45.77 25.13 21.16
N SER A 279 46.85 25.85 20.86
CA SER A 279 47.05 26.45 19.53
C SER A 279 47.23 25.36 18.46
N LEU A 280 47.96 24.30 18.78
CA LEU A 280 48.09 23.12 17.92
C LEU A 280 46.77 22.35 17.77
N GLU A 281 45.99 22.19 18.86
CA GLU A 281 44.66 21.57 18.82
C GLU A 281 43.72 22.34 17.89
N ILE A 282 43.73 23.68 17.95
CA ILE A 282 42.96 24.53 17.04
C ILE A 282 43.38 24.29 15.59
N GLU A 283 44.68 24.33 15.28
CA GLU A 283 45.18 24.14 13.91
C GLU A 283 44.84 22.74 13.36
N GLN A 284 44.96 21.69 14.18
CA GLN A 284 44.59 20.33 13.81
C GLN A 284 43.09 20.21 13.52
N LEU A 285 42.25 20.79 14.38
CA LEU A 285 40.80 20.79 14.21
C LEU A 285 40.36 21.61 12.99
N GLU A 286 41.03 22.73 12.69
CA GLU A 286 40.79 23.54 11.49
C GLU A 286 41.10 22.75 10.22
N ASN A 287 42.24 22.05 10.18
CA ASN A 287 42.64 21.20 9.06
C ASN A 287 41.68 20.00 8.88
N GLU A 288 41.29 19.35 9.98
CA GLU A 288 40.32 18.25 9.94
C GLU A 288 38.94 18.71 9.44
N LEU A 289 38.48 19.88 9.90
CA LEU A 289 37.24 20.50 9.42
C LEU A 289 37.29 20.86 7.94
N ALA A 290 38.42 21.40 7.46
CA ALA A 290 38.59 21.70 6.04
C ALA A 290 38.50 20.43 5.19
N GLY A 291 39.15 19.35 5.62
CA GLY A 291 39.05 18.03 4.97
C GLY A 291 37.62 17.46 4.98
N LEU A 292 36.95 17.51 6.13
CA LEU A 292 35.56 17.06 6.28
C LEU A 292 34.59 17.87 5.40
N LYS A 293 34.72 19.20 5.35
CA LYS A 293 33.91 20.07 4.47
C LYS A 293 34.10 19.71 2.99
N GLY A 294 35.34 19.44 2.57
CA GLY A 294 35.64 18.96 1.22
C GLY A 294 34.98 17.62 0.91
N ASN A 295 35.04 16.67 1.84
CA ASN A 295 34.43 15.34 1.68
C ASN A 295 32.89 15.41 1.67
N ILE A 296 32.28 16.25 2.50
CA ILE A 296 30.82 16.48 2.51
C ILE A 296 30.39 17.09 1.16
N LYS A 297 31.14 18.04 0.61
CA LYS A 297 30.84 18.62 -0.71
C LYS A 297 30.88 17.55 -1.82
N LYS A 298 31.93 16.74 -1.88
CA LYS A 298 32.04 15.61 -2.83
C LYS A 298 30.91 14.58 -2.64
N GLY A 299 30.59 14.26 -1.38
CA GLY A 299 29.51 13.34 -1.03
C GLY A 299 28.14 13.84 -1.48
N ARG A 300 27.84 15.14 -1.30
CA ARG A 300 26.60 15.76 -1.79
C ARG A 300 26.48 15.70 -3.31
N GLN A 301 27.55 16.05 -4.04
CA GLN A 301 27.55 15.95 -5.51
C GLN A 301 27.30 14.52 -6.00
N ARG A 302 27.91 13.53 -5.34
CA ARG A 302 27.67 12.12 -5.65
C ARG A 302 26.23 11.69 -5.34
N LEU A 303 25.67 12.16 -4.23
CA LEU A 303 24.28 11.88 -3.87
C LEU A 303 23.29 12.48 -4.89
N GLU A 304 23.51 13.72 -5.33
CA GLU A 304 22.69 14.34 -6.38
C GLU A 304 22.78 13.57 -7.70
N ALA A 305 23.98 13.15 -8.11
CA ALA A 305 24.16 12.33 -9.31
C ALA A 305 23.42 10.98 -9.20
N LEU A 306 23.52 10.29 -8.07
CA LEU A 306 22.81 9.02 -7.83
C LEU A 306 21.29 9.21 -7.83
N LYS A 307 20.78 10.26 -7.18
CA LYS A 307 19.35 10.59 -7.20
C LYS A 307 18.85 10.87 -8.61
N LEU A 308 19.63 11.58 -9.43
CA LEU A 308 19.28 11.87 -10.82
C LEU A 308 19.20 10.60 -11.67
N VAL A 309 20.17 9.68 -11.51
CA VAL A 309 20.13 8.35 -12.15
C VAL A 309 18.88 7.59 -11.72
N LEU A 310 18.59 7.53 -10.42
CA LEU A 310 17.42 6.84 -9.89
C LEU A 310 16.10 7.41 -10.44
N THR A 311 15.98 8.74 -10.52
CA THR A 311 14.80 9.40 -11.11
C THR A 311 14.63 9.07 -12.59
N ASN A 312 15.72 8.99 -13.35
CA ASN A 312 15.69 8.61 -14.76
C ASN A 312 15.31 7.13 -14.93
N SER A 313 15.89 6.23 -14.12
CA SER A 313 15.55 4.80 -14.11
C SER A 313 14.06 4.59 -13.82
N ARG A 314 13.51 5.28 -12.80
CA ARG A 314 12.08 5.20 -12.45
C ARG A 314 11.18 5.75 -13.56
N ARG A 315 11.55 6.87 -14.19
CA ARG A 315 10.81 7.42 -15.34
C ARG A 315 10.81 6.43 -16.51
N GLN A 316 11.95 5.82 -16.81
CA GLN A 316 12.06 4.84 -17.88
C GLN A 316 11.27 3.55 -17.58
N GLN A 317 11.25 3.11 -16.31
CA GLN A 317 10.41 2.00 -15.86
C GLN A 317 8.91 2.30 -16.06
N GLN A 318 8.45 3.51 -15.72
CA GLN A 318 7.07 3.94 -15.94
C GLN A 318 6.70 3.90 -17.43
N GLN A 319 7.54 4.49 -18.29
CA GLN A 319 7.34 4.47 -19.75
C GLN A 319 7.29 3.06 -20.32
N LEU A 320 8.19 2.17 -19.87
CA LEU A 320 8.18 0.76 -20.28
C LEU A 320 6.94 0.03 -19.78
N THR A 321 6.46 0.34 -18.57
CA THR A 321 5.26 -0.29 -18.01
C THR A 321 4.03 0.11 -18.81
N GLU A 322 3.88 1.39 -19.15
CA GLU A 322 2.82 1.88 -20.05
C GLU A 322 2.90 1.23 -21.43
N ALA A 323 4.08 1.21 -22.06
CA ALA A 323 4.27 0.57 -23.37
C ALA A 323 3.95 -0.93 -23.34
N THR A 324 4.31 -1.63 -22.26
CA THR A 324 3.99 -3.06 -22.08
C THR A 324 2.48 -3.28 -21.95
N ILE A 325 1.77 -2.41 -21.22
CA ILE A 325 0.30 -2.49 -21.09
C ILE A 325 -0.38 -2.27 -22.45
N VAL A 326 0.04 -1.24 -23.20
CA VAL A 326 -0.50 -0.95 -24.53
C VAL A 326 -0.27 -2.13 -25.47
N CYS A 327 0.97 -2.59 -25.61
CA CYS A 327 1.31 -3.71 -26.48
C CYS A 327 0.56 -5.00 -26.09
N ARG A 328 0.42 -5.28 -24.78
CA ARG A 328 -0.36 -6.44 -24.29
C ARG A 328 -1.84 -6.33 -24.64
N SER A 329 -2.42 -5.13 -24.54
CA SER A 329 -3.82 -4.90 -24.89
C SER A 329 -4.09 -5.07 -26.38
N GLU A 330 -3.19 -4.56 -27.24
CA GLU A 330 -3.27 -4.73 -28.69
C GLU A 330 -3.17 -6.21 -29.09
N LEU A 331 -2.23 -6.94 -28.48
CA LEU A 331 -2.05 -8.38 -28.70
C LEU A 331 -3.30 -9.16 -28.27
N GLN A 332 -3.94 -8.79 -27.15
CA GLN A 332 -5.20 -9.40 -26.71
C GLN A 332 -6.35 -9.15 -27.69
N VAL A 333 -6.48 -7.93 -28.22
CA VAL A 333 -7.49 -7.61 -29.23
C VAL A 333 -7.26 -8.41 -30.51
N LEU A 334 -6.01 -8.45 -30.99
CA LEU A 334 -5.62 -9.27 -32.15
C LEU A 334 -5.90 -10.76 -31.92
N ALA A 335 -5.61 -11.29 -30.72
CA ALA A 335 -5.92 -12.68 -30.35
C ALA A 335 -7.42 -12.98 -30.38
N GLN A 336 -8.26 -12.09 -29.86
CA GLN A 336 -9.71 -12.22 -29.92
C GLN A 336 -10.23 -12.17 -31.37
N GLN A 337 -9.71 -11.25 -32.19
CA GLN A 337 -10.09 -11.17 -33.60
C GLN A 337 -9.69 -12.43 -34.37
N HIS A 338 -8.50 -12.97 -34.11
CA HIS A 338 -8.03 -14.21 -34.70
C HIS A 338 -8.93 -15.39 -34.30
N ASN A 339 -9.27 -15.54 -33.01
CA ASN A 339 -10.16 -16.61 -32.56
C ASN A 339 -11.55 -16.53 -33.20
N ARG A 340 -12.17 -15.34 -33.23
CA ARG A 340 -13.46 -15.13 -33.90
C ARG A 340 -13.42 -15.50 -35.38
N ARG A 341 -12.37 -15.09 -36.10
CA ARG A 341 -12.20 -15.42 -37.53
C ARG A 341 -11.97 -16.93 -37.73
N SER A 342 -11.23 -17.57 -36.81
CA SER A 342 -11.00 -19.02 -36.85
C SER A 342 -12.29 -19.81 -36.61
N GLU A 343 -13.12 -19.37 -35.66
CA GLU A 343 -14.44 -19.95 -35.40
C GLU A 343 -15.35 -19.82 -36.62
N GLN A 344 -15.45 -18.61 -37.20
CA GLN A 344 -16.21 -18.37 -38.43
C GLN A 344 -15.74 -19.25 -39.60
N LEU A 345 -14.43 -19.46 -39.73
CA LEU A 345 -13.88 -20.31 -40.77
C LEU A 345 -14.27 -21.77 -40.56
N ASN A 346 -14.24 -22.26 -39.32
CA ASN A 346 -14.69 -23.61 -38.99
C ASN A 346 -16.20 -23.79 -39.23
N GLU A 347 -17.03 -22.83 -38.83
CA GLU A 347 -18.47 -22.86 -39.10
C GLU A 347 -18.78 -22.92 -40.61
N LEU A 348 -18.08 -22.12 -41.43
CA LEU A 348 -18.24 -22.15 -42.88
C LEU A 348 -17.80 -23.49 -43.48
N ARG A 349 -16.71 -24.08 -42.97
CA ARG A 349 -16.27 -25.42 -43.38
C ARG A 349 -17.33 -26.47 -43.06
N GLU A 350 -17.89 -26.46 -41.84
CA GLU A 350 -18.96 -27.38 -41.45
C GLU A 350 -20.20 -27.23 -42.34
N LYS A 351 -20.63 -25.98 -42.62
CA LYS A 351 -21.74 -25.70 -43.54
C LYS A 351 -21.50 -26.24 -44.94
N ILE A 352 -20.27 -26.10 -45.48
CA ILE A 352 -19.91 -26.71 -46.77
C ILE A 352 -20.01 -28.23 -46.68
N THR A 353 -19.46 -28.86 -45.64
CA THR A 353 -19.53 -30.33 -45.52
C THR A 353 -20.97 -30.86 -45.46
N LEU A 354 -21.87 -30.15 -44.76
CA LEU A 354 -23.28 -30.49 -44.71
C LEU A 354 -23.94 -30.33 -46.09
N LEU A 355 -23.69 -29.22 -46.78
CA LEU A 355 -24.21 -28.96 -48.12
C LEU A 355 -23.70 -29.99 -49.15
N GLU A 356 -22.44 -30.42 -49.04
CA GLU A 356 -21.84 -31.46 -49.89
C GLU A 356 -22.51 -32.82 -49.67
N GLN A 357 -22.84 -33.17 -48.41
CA GLN A 357 -23.61 -34.39 -48.10
C GLN A 357 -25.03 -34.33 -48.66
N GLU A 358 -25.72 -33.20 -48.51
CA GLU A 358 -27.06 -32.99 -49.06
C GLU A 358 -27.08 -32.99 -50.60
N LEU A 359 -26.03 -32.45 -51.23
CA LEU A 359 -25.83 -32.51 -52.68
C LEU A 359 -25.68 -33.96 -53.15
N ALA A 360 -24.87 -34.76 -52.46
CA ALA A 360 -24.71 -36.17 -52.78
C ALA A 360 -26.03 -36.96 -52.68
N GLN A 361 -26.84 -36.70 -51.64
CA GLN A 361 -28.17 -37.31 -51.47
C GLN A 361 -29.17 -36.88 -52.54
N ASN A 362 -29.15 -35.60 -52.93
CA ASN A 362 -30.02 -35.08 -53.99
C ASN A 362 -29.59 -35.60 -55.37
N ASP A 363 -28.30 -35.77 -55.63
CA ASP A 363 -27.77 -36.37 -56.85
C ASP A 363 -28.18 -37.84 -56.97
N THR A 364 -28.11 -38.61 -55.88
CA THR A 364 -28.63 -39.99 -55.87
C THR A 364 -30.12 -40.03 -56.12
N SER A 365 -30.88 -39.13 -55.49
CA SER A 365 -32.35 -39.04 -55.67
C SER A 365 -32.73 -38.64 -57.10
N SER A 366 -31.95 -37.76 -57.74
CA SER A 366 -32.14 -37.37 -59.14
C SER A 366 -31.93 -38.57 -60.07
N ARG A 367 -30.86 -39.37 -59.85
CA ARG A 367 -30.57 -40.58 -60.62
C ARG A 367 -31.65 -41.65 -60.46
N GLU A 368 -32.16 -41.84 -59.25
CA GLU A 368 -33.28 -42.77 -58.99
C GLU A 368 -34.56 -42.33 -59.71
N LEU A 369 -34.87 -41.03 -59.70
CA LEU A 369 -36.01 -40.46 -60.43
C LEU A 369 -35.86 -40.59 -61.96
N GLU A 370 -34.64 -40.46 -62.49
CA GLU A 370 -34.33 -40.69 -63.91
C GLU A 370 -34.55 -42.16 -64.29
N LEU A 371 -34.02 -43.10 -63.50
CA LEU A 371 -34.24 -44.53 -63.71
C LEU A 371 -35.73 -44.91 -63.66
N ALA A 372 -36.47 -44.33 -62.72
CA ALA A 372 -37.92 -44.55 -62.60
C ALA A 372 -38.72 -43.95 -63.77
N LYS A 373 -38.25 -42.86 -64.38
CA LYS A 373 -38.83 -42.33 -65.64
C LYS A 373 -38.64 -43.31 -66.78
N ASP A 374 -37.42 -43.83 -66.95
CA ASP A 374 -37.09 -44.74 -68.04
C ASP A 374 -37.89 -46.05 -67.94
N GLN A 375 -37.94 -46.66 -66.74
CA GLN A 375 -38.75 -47.85 -66.48
C GLN A 375 -40.23 -47.62 -66.76
N ARG A 376 -40.77 -46.44 -66.43
CA ARG A 376 -42.17 -46.11 -66.70
C ARG A 376 -42.45 -45.90 -68.18
N GLN A 377 -41.51 -45.35 -68.94
CA GLN A 377 -41.63 -45.22 -70.40
C GLN A 377 -41.63 -46.59 -71.09
N GLU A 378 -40.76 -47.50 -70.66
CA GLU A 378 -40.76 -48.89 -71.14
C GLU A 378 -42.08 -49.62 -70.83
N LEU A 379 -42.60 -49.47 -69.61
CA LEU A 379 -43.87 -50.10 -69.21
C LEU A 379 -45.07 -49.56 -70.01
N LEU A 380 -45.09 -48.25 -70.30
CA LEU A 380 -46.11 -47.61 -71.13
C LEU A 380 -46.04 -48.08 -72.59
N ALA A 381 -44.83 -48.31 -73.13
CA ALA A 381 -44.66 -48.87 -74.47
C ALA A 381 -45.18 -50.32 -74.54
N ALA A 382 -44.89 -51.14 -73.53
CA ALA A 382 -45.39 -52.52 -73.44
C ALA A 382 -46.93 -52.59 -73.31
N LEU A 383 -47.53 -51.71 -72.50
CA LEU A 383 -48.99 -51.64 -72.35
C LEU A 383 -49.69 -51.19 -73.64
N ARG A 384 -49.10 -50.28 -74.41
CA ARG A 384 -49.64 -49.87 -75.72
C ARG A 384 -49.65 -51.02 -76.73
N GLN A 385 -48.60 -51.85 -76.75
CA GLN A 385 -48.58 -53.05 -77.60
C GLN A 385 -49.68 -54.06 -77.19
N GLN A 386 -49.93 -54.24 -75.88
CA GLN A 386 -51.02 -55.10 -75.42
C GLN A 386 -52.41 -54.55 -75.77
N GLU A 387 -52.60 -53.23 -75.70
CA GLU A 387 -53.87 -52.57 -76.05
C GLU A 387 -54.20 -52.73 -77.54
N GLU A 388 -53.21 -52.61 -78.43
CA GLU A 388 -53.37 -52.87 -79.87
C GLU A 388 -53.75 -54.31 -80.17
N GLU A 389 -53.17 -55.28 -79.45
CA GLU A 389 -53.48 -56.70 -79.61
C GLU A 389 -54.89 -57.04 -79.10
N LEU A 390 -55.32 -56.47 -77.96
CA LEU A 390 -56.68 -56.61 -77.46
C LEU A 390 -57.73 -55.99 -78.39
N ASN A 391 -57.43 -54.84 -79.00
CA ASN A 391 -58.34 -54.20 -79.96
C ASN A 391 -58.54 -55.03 -81.24
N LYS A 392 -57.51 -55.74 -81.72
CA LYS A 392 -57.66 -56.72 -82.81
C LYS A 392 -58.56 -57.90 -82.40
N GLN A 393 -58.41 -58.39 -81.17
CA GLN A 393 -59.25 -59.49 -80.66
C GLN A 393 -60.72 -59.07 -80.50
N LEU A 394 -61.01 -57.87 -79.98
CA LEU A 394 -62.36 -57.29 -79.88
C LEU A 394 -63.04 -57.13 -81.24
N GLY A 395 -62.32 -56.69 -82.28
CA GLY A 395 -62.85 -56.62 -83.65
C GLY A 395 -63.28 -57.98 -84.22
N SER A 396 -62.61 -59.07 -83.83
CA SER A 396 -62.97 -60.44 -84.25
C SER A 396 -64.20 -61.01 -83.52
N VAL A 397 -64.47 -60.53 -82.30
CA VAL A 397 -65.61 -60.93 -81.48
C VAL A 397 -66.87 -60.14 -81.88
N GLY A 398 -66.72 -58.86 -82.25
CA GLY A 398 -67.82 -58.04 -82.78
C GLY A 398 -68.45 -58.60 -84.07
N LYS A 399 -67.63 -59.15 -84.98
CA LYS A 399 -68.12 -59.82 -86.20
C LYS A 399 -68.90 -61.12 -85.91
N ARG A 400 -68.56 -61.83 -84.84
CA ARG A 400 -69.26 -63.06 -84.40
C ARG A 400 -70.59 -62.77 -83.70
N LEU A 401 -70.68 -61.65 -82.98
CA LEU A 401 -71.89 -61.20 -82.29
C LEU A 401 -72.99 -60.72 -83.26
N ALA A 402 -72.61 -60.01 -84.33
CA ALA A 402 -73.56 -59.55 -85.36
C ALA A 402 -74.22 -60.71 -86.15
N ALA A 403 -73.47 -61.79 -86.41
CA ALA A 403 -74.03 -62.99 -87.04
C ALA A 403 -75.00 -63.75 -86.12
N ARG A 404 -74.79 -63.70 -84.80
CA ARG A 404 -75.61 -64.41 -83.81
C ARG A 404 -76.87 -63.64 -83.42
N SER A 405 -76.88 -62.31 -83.53
CA SER A 405 -78.08 -61.48 -83.30
C SER A 405 -79.13 -61.64 -84.41
N GLN A 406 -78.72 -61.84 -85.67
CA GLN A 406 -79.65 -62.11 -86.79
C GLN A 406 -80.38 -63.46 -86.64
N ILE A 407 -79.71 -64.46 -86.08
CA ILE A 407 -80.30 -65.79 -85.77
C ILE A 407 -81.29 -65.68 -84.59
N LEU A 408 -80.98 -64.87 -83.58
CA LEU A 408 -81.85 -64.62 -82.42
C LEU A 408 -83.18 -63.93 -82.79
N THR A 409 -83.16 -63.01 -83.76
CA THR A 409 -84.39 -62.36 -84.25
C THR A 409 -85.33 -63.29 -85.02
N GLN A 410 -84.79 -64.31 -85.72
CA GLN A 410 -85.61 -65.33 -86.40
C GLN A 410 -86.26 -66.30 -85.40
N LEU A 411 -85.53 -66.70 -84.35
CA LEU A 411 -86.06 -67.54 -83.26
C LEU A 411 -87.12 -66.82 -82.39
N GLN A 412 -87.05 -65.50 -82.24
CA GLN A 412 -88.05 -64.71 -81.51
C GLN A 412 -89.41 -64.63 -82.22
N GLN A 413 -89.43 -64.64 -83.56
CA GLN A 413 -90.68 -64.70 -84.33
C GLN A 413 -91.36 -66.07 -84.25
N GLU A 414 -90.59 -67.17 -84.20
CA GLU A 414 -91.14 -68.53 -84.01
C GLU A 414 -91.66 -68.77 -82.59
N LEU A 415 -91.03 -68.17 -81.57
CA LEU A 415 -91.47 -68.28 -80.18
C LEU A 415 -92.82 -67.57 -79.93
N ALA A 416 -93.06 -66.43 -80.57
CA ALA A 416 -94.32 -65.68 -80.44
C ALA A 416 -95.53 -66.44 -80.99
N VAL A 417 -95.36 -67.19 -82.09
CA VAL A 417 -96.42 -68.03 -82.70
C VAL A 417 -96.74 -69.23 -81.81
N ASN A 418 -95.73 -69.82 -81.16
CA ASN A 418 -95.93 -70.96 -80.26
C ASN A 418 -96.53 -70.56 -78.90
N LEU A 419 -96.18 -69.38 -78.36
CA LEU A 419 -96.79 -68.84 -77.13
C LEU A 419 -98.30 -68.58 -77.28
N ALA A 420 -98.74 -68.04 -78.43
CA ALA A 420 -100.16 -67.85 -78.72
C ALA A 420 -100.95 -69.18 -78.85
N ARG A 421 -100.31 -70.25 -79.33
CA ARG A 421 -100.89 -71.62 -79.33
C ARG A 421 -100.97 -72.21 -77.92
N GLN A 422 -99.99 -71.92 -77.06
CA GLN A 422 -99.93 -72.43 -75.69
C GLN A 422 -100.99 -71.78 -74.78
N GLU A 423 -101.28 -70.48 -74.94
CA GLU A 423 -102.33 -69.79 -74.19
C GLU A 423 -103.75 -70.29 -74.52
N ALA A 424 -103.99 -70.73 -75.76
CA ALA A 424 -105.26 -71.34 -76.16
C ALA A 424 -105.47 -72.74 -75.52
N ILE A 425 -104.40 -73.53 -75.41
CA ILE A 425 -104.42 -74.87 -74.80
C ILE A 425 -104.56 -74.76 -73.27
N ASN A 426 -103.86 -73.82 -72.63
CA ASN A 426 -103.95 -73.60 -71.18
C ASN A 426 -105.34 -73.13 -70.73
N LYS A 427 -106.09 -72.39 -71.57
CA LYS A 427 -107.48 -72.01 -71.29
C LYS A 427 -108.43 -73.21 -71.31
N THR A 428 -108.20 -74.19 -72.19
CA THR A 428 -108.99 -75.43 -72.26
C THR A 428 -108.61 -76.43 -71.16
N GLU A 429 -107.32 -76.51 -70.78
CA GLU A 429 -106.86 -77.31 -69.64
C GLU A 429 -107.40 -76.80 -68.30
N ALA A 430 -107.43 -75.48 -68.09
CA ALA A 430 -107.98 -74.90 -66.86
C ALA A 430 -109.49 -75.20 -66.67
N GLN A 431 -110.26 -75.25 -67.75
CA GLN A 431 -111.69 -75.61 -67.70
C GLN A 431 -111.92 -77.11 -67.43
N LEU A 432 -111.03 -77.98 -67.92
CA LEU A 432 -111.08 -79.42 -67.65
C LEU A 432 -110.59 -79.77 -66.24
N TYR A 433 -109.55 -79.09 -65.75
CA TYR A 433 -109.00 -79.27 -64.40
C TYR A 433 -110.00 -78.91 -63.29
N ILE A 434 -110.76 -77.81 -63.44
CA ILE A 434 -111.82 -77.45 -62.47
C ILE A 434 -112.92 -78.53 -62.44
N ARG A 435 -113.30 -79.05 -63.62
CA ARG A 435 -114.34 -80.10 -63.75
C ARG A 435 -113.89 -81.46 -63.19
N GLU A 436 -112.61 -81.78 -63.34
CA GLU A 436 -111.99 -83.00 -62.80
C GLU A 436 -111.83 -82.92 -61.27
N GLN A 437 -111.40 -81.77 -60.73
CA GLN A 437 -111.30 -81.57 -59.28
C GLN A 437 -112.65 -81.65 -58.55
N ASP A 438 -113.73 -81.16 -59.16
CA ASP A 438 -115.09 -81.28 -58.59
C ASP A 438 -115.57 -82.73 -58.54
N LEU A 439 -115.28 -83.54 -59.57
CA LEU A 439 -115.63 -84.96 -59.62
C LEU A 439 -114.77 -85.82 -58.68
N VAL A 440 -113.47 -85.53 -58.56
CA VAL A 440 -112.55 -86.22 -57.63
C VAL A 440 -112.87 -85.88 -56.17
N ARG A 441 -113.22 -84.62 -55.84
CA ARG A 441 -113.66 -84.28 -54.48
C ARG A 441 -114.96 -84.95 -54.07
N GLN A 442 -115.92 -85.08 -54.99
CA GLN A 442 -117.14 -85.85 -54.73
C GLN A 442 -116.80 -87.33 -54.49
N GLN A 443 -115.93 -87.93 -55.31
CA GLN A 443 -115.53 -89.32 -55.12
C GLN A 443 -114.76 -89.57 -53.80
N GLU A 444 -113.82 -88.69 -53.42
CA GLU A 444 -113.07 -88.79 -52.16
C GLU A 444 -113.94 -88.57 -50.91
N ASN A 445 -114.93 -87.67 -50.98
CA ASN A 445 -115.90 -87.46 -49.90
C ASN A 445 -116.79 -88.70 -49.68
N TRP A 446 -117.22 -89.38 -50.73
CA TRP A 446 -118.03 -90.60 -50.61
C TRP A 446 -117.20 -91.82 -50.14
N GLN A 447 -115.93 -91.95 -50.55
CA GLN A 447 -115.06 -93.04 -50.12
C GLN A 447 -114.59 -92.91 -48.66
N ARG A 448 -114.32 -91.69 -48.18
CA ARG A 448 -113.92 -91.44 -46.78
C ARG A 448 -115.08 -91.60 -45.81
N GLN A 449 -116.27 -91.07 -46.16
CA GLN A 449 -117.48 -91.23 -45.35
C GLN A 449 -117.84 -92.72 -45.16
N PHE A 450 -117.68 -93.55 -46.19
CA PHE A 450 -117.96 -94.99 -46.14
C PHE A 450 -117.01 -95.76 -45.19
N ASN A 451 -115.70 -95.46 -45.21
CA ASN A 451 -114.70 -96.19 -44.41
C ASN A 451 -114.64 -95.75 -42.94
N GLU A 452 -114.92 -94.47 -42.63
CA GLU A 452 -114.97 -93.99 -41.24
C GLU A 452 -116.25 -94.39 -40.52
N LEU A 453 -117.40 -94.42 -41.20
CA LEU A 453 -118.66 -94.94 -40.64
C LEU A 453 -118.53 -96.41 -40.20
N GLN A 454 -117.71 -97.20 -40.89
CA GLN A 454 -117.47 -98.61 -40.57
C GLN A 454 -116.57 -98.82 -39.33
N LYS A 455 -115.59 -97.93 -39.09
CA LYS A 455 -114.70 -97.97 -37.91
C LYS A 455 -115.33 -97.35 -36.66
N ARG A 456 -116.09 -96.25 -36.83
CA ARG A 456 -116.85 -95.61 -35.73
C ARG A 456 -117.93 -96.51 -35.13
N GLN A 457 -118.41 -97.52 -35.86
CA GLN A 457 -119.44 -98.45 -35.38
C GLN A 457 -118.89 -99.53 -34.42
N GLN A 458 -117.62 -99.93 -34.51
CA GLN A 458 -117.06 -101.03 -33.71
C GLN A 458 -116.26 -100.58 -32.47
N GLU A 459 -115.62 -99.40 -32.50
CA GLU A 459 -114.87 -98.88 -31.35
C GLU A 459 -115.76 -98.12 -30.34
N GLY A 460 -116.89 -97.57 -30.81
CA GLY A 460 -117.88 -96.87 -29.99
C GLY A 460 -118.58 -97.73 -28.93
N GLU A 461 -118.65 -99.06 -29.11
CA GLU A 461 -119.34 -99.95 -28.15
C GLU A 461 -118.41 -100.50 -27.04
N LEU A 462 -117.10 -100.58 -27.28
CA LEU A 462 -116.14 -101.21 -26.35
C LEU A 462 -115.47 -100.20 -25.40
N LEU A 463 -115.18 -98.98 -25.87
CA LEU A 463 -114.55 -97.93 -25.05
C LEU A 463 -115.55 -97.22 -24.14
N ALA A 464 -116.82 -97.08 -24.54
CA ALA A 464 -117.88 -96.51 -23.70
C ALA A 464 -118.11 -97.29 -22.38
N LYS A 465 -117.81 -98.60 -22.36
CA LYS A 465 -117.88 -99.44 -21.14
C LYS A 465 -116.65 -99.31 -20.24
N LYS A 466 -115.46 -99.01 -20.79
CA LYS A 466 -114.23 -98.79 -20.02
C LYS A 466 -114.17 -97.37 -19.44
N LEU A 467 -114.72 -96.39 -20.16
CA LEU A 467 -114.82 -94.99 -19.74
C LEU A 467 -115.51 -94.85 -18.37
N ALA A 468 -116.60 -95.57 -18.10
CA ALA A 468 -117.35 -95.45 -16.83
C ALA A 468 -116.60 -95.97 -15.59
N GLU A 469 -115.79 -97.03 -15.71
CA GLU A 469 -115.03 -97.62 -14.58
C GLU A 469 -113.69 -96.90 -14.36
N THR A 470 -113.08 -96.36 -15.41
CA THR A 470 -111.87 -95.54 -15.29
C THR A 470 -112.17 -94.11 -14.86
N GLU A 471 -113.32 -93.52 -15.22
CA GLU A 471 -113.76 -92.19 -14.73
C GLU A 471 -113.96 -92.15 -13.20
N ALA A 472 -114.31 -93.28 -12.57
CA ALA A 472 -114.39 -93.39 -11.11
C ALA A 472 -113.01 -93.50 -10.43
N LYS A 473 -112.01 -94.07 -11.11
CA LYS A 473 -110.62 -94.18 -10.61
C LYS A 473 -109.80 -92.92 -10.89
N LEU A 474 -110.06 -92.24 -12.02
CA LEU A 474 -109.40 -91.00 -12.42
C LEU A 474 -109.78 -89.79 -11.55
N ARG A 475 -110.97 -89.77 -10.93
CA ARG A 475 -111.28 -88.79 -9.85
C ARG A 475 -110.42 -89.02 -8.59
N GLY A 476 -109.99 -90.24 -8.32
CA GLY A 476 -109.01 -90.56 -7.27
C GLY A 476 -107.56 -90.27 -7.70
N ASP A 477 -107.24 -90.40 -8.98
CA ASP A 477 -105.93 -90.04 -9.53
C ASP A 477 -105.76 -88.51 -9.69
N GLU A 478 -106.86 -87.74 -9.72
CA GLU A 478 -106.87 -86.25 -9.67
C GLU A 478 -106.41 -85.70 -8.29
N GLU A 479 -106.70 -86.42 -7.19
CA GLU A 479 -106.15 -86.13 -5.86
C GLU A 479 -104.68 -86.57 -5.73
N TRP A 480 -104.27 -87.63 -6.45
CA TRP A 480 -102.89 -88.12 -6.52
C TRP A 480 -101.97 -87.21 -7.36
N LEU A 481 -102.48 -86.63 -8.46
CA LEU A 481 -101.75 -85.67 -9.31
C LEU A 481 -101.52 -84.30 -8.63
N GLN A 482 -102.37 -83.90 -7.67
CA GLN A 482 -102.06 -82.77 -6.77
C GLN A 482 -100.88 -83.06 -5.83
N GLY A 483 -100.61 -84.34 -5.53
CA GLY A 483 -99.43 -84.83 -4.80
C GLY A 483 -98.16 -84.91 -5.66
N ALA A 484 -98.29 -85.29 -6.94
CA ALA A 484 -97.17 -85.33 -7.89
C ALA A 484 -96.61 -83.92 -8.24
N CYS A 485 -97.48 -82.90 -8.29
CA CYS A 485 -97.05 -81.49 -8.40
C CYS A 485 -96.24 -80.97 -7.19
N ARG A 486 -96.28 -81.65 -6.03
CA ARG A 486 -95.39 -81.35 -4.89
C ARG A 486 -94.00 -81.98 -5.03
N GLN A 487 -93.88 -83.11 -5.75
CA GLN A 487 -92.58 -83.74 -6.03
C GLN A 487 -91.83 -83.07 -7.19
N LEU A 488 -92.52 -82.36 -8.09
CA LEU A 488 -91.88 -81.48 -9.08
C LEU A 488 -91.30 -80.19 -8.46
N LYS A 489 -91.81 -79.74 -7.29
CA LYS A 489 -91.24 -78.62 -6.54
C LYS A 489 -89.88 -78.94 -5.87
N SER A 490 -89.68 -80.15 -5.36
CA SER A 490 -88.37 -80.57 -4.80
C SER A 490 -87.30 -80.86 -5.87
N GLY A 491 -87.69 -80.97 -7.15
CA GLY A 491 -86.78 -81.04 -8.29
C GLY A 491 -86.17 -79.69 -8.66
N CYS A 492 -86.94 -78.60 -8.55
CA CYS A 492 -86.42 -77.25 -8.78
C CYS A 492 -85.43 -76.81 -7.68
N GLU A 493 -85.64 -77.22 -6.43
CA GLU A 493 -84.73 -76.95 -5.30
C GLU A 493 -83.35 -77.66 -5.44
N ARG A 494 -83.28 -78.79 -6.16
CA ARG A 494 -82.00 -79.48 -6.50
C ARG A 494 -81.19 -78.78 -7.61
N LEU A 495 -81.86 -78.12 -8.55
CA LEU A 495 -81.17 -77.39 -9.64
C LEU A 495 -80.75 -75.97 -9.22
N GLU A 496 -81.45 -75.35 -8.26
CA GLU A 496 -81.02 -74.08 -7.64
C GLU A 496 -79.75 -74.23 -6.79
N THR A 497 -79.57 -75.37 -6.10
CA THR A 497 -78.35 -75.66 -5.31
C THR A 497 -77.10 -75.92 -6.19
N GLU A 498 -77.24 -76.55 -7.36
CA GLU A 498 -76.13 -76.71 -8.32
C GLU A 498 -75.78 -75.43 -9.08
N ARG A 499 -76.73 -74.51 -9.25
CA ARG A 499 -76.51 -73.21 -9.90
C ARG A 499 -75.83 -72.20 -8.95
N ILE A 500 -76.23 -72.17 -7.67
CA ILE A 500 -75.56 -71.35 -6.64
C ILE A 500 -74.11 -71.81 -6.40
N ALA A 501 -73.85 -73.13 -6.41
CA ALA A 501 -72.49 -73.68 -6.26
C ALA A 501 -71.56 -73.38 -7.46
N ARG A 502 -72.11 -73.25 -8.68
CA ARG A 502 -71.33 -72.84 -9.87
C ARG A 502 -71.06 -71.33 -9.91
N ASP A 503 -72.02 -70.50 -9.50
CA ASP A 503 -71.86 -69.03 -9.43
C ASP A 503 -70.89 -68.61 -8.29
N GLU A 504 -70.83 -69.34 -7.16
CA GLU A 504 -69.82 -69.13 -6.10
C GLU A 504 -68.40 -69.50 -6.56
N GLN A 505 -68.22 -70.60 -7.31
CA GLN A 505 -66.91 -70.93 -7.89
C GLN A 505 -66.47 -69.95 -8.98
N GLN A 506 -67.41 -69.37 -9.74
CA GLN A 506 -67.11 -68.40 -10.79
C GLN A 506 -66.81 -66.99 -10.23
N GLN A 507 -67.46 -66.60 -9.12
CA GLN A 507 -67.12 -65.37 -8.38
C GLN A 507 -65.79 -65.49 -7.60
N GLU A 508 -65.48 -66.64 -6.99
CA GLU A 508 -64.20 -66.85 -6.30
C GLU A 508 -63.01 -66.88 -7.29
N LEU A 509 -63.19 -67.48 -8.47
CA LEU A 509 -62.17 -67.48 -9.54
C LEU A 509 -61.96 -66.08 -10.15
N GLN A 510 -63.03 -65.26 -10.28
CA GLN A 510 -62.93 -63.85 -10.70
C GLN A 510 -62.33 -62.95 -9.62
N ARG A 511 -62.59 -63.22 -8.33
CA ARG A 511 -61.98 -62.51 -7.19
C ARG A 511 -60.49 -62.82 -7.06
N GLN A 512 -60.08 -64.06 -7.31
CA GLN A 512 -58.67 -64.47 -7.36
C GLN A 512 -57.94 -63.91 -8.58
N GLN A 513 -58.59 -63.82 -9.75
CA GLN A 513 -58.02 -63.15 -10.94
C GLN A 513 -57.92 -61.62 -10.79
N ALA A 514 -58.87 -60.96 -10.12
CA ALA A 514 -58.82 -59.54 -9.81
C ALA A 514 -57.78 -59.22 -8.72
N GLU A 515 -57.61 -60.08 -7.72
CA GLU A 515 -56.51 -59.96 -6.74
C GLU A 515 -55.13 -60.20 -7.37
N LEU A 516 -55.00 -61.15 -8.31
CA LEU A 516 -53.75 -61.42 -9.01
C LEU A 516 -53.38 -60.31 -10.00
N LYS A 517 -54.35 -59.73 -10.73
CA LYS A 517 -54.14 -58.52 -11.56
C LYS A 517 -53.83 -57.29 -10.71
N GLY A 518 -54.52 -57.09 -9.59
CA GLY A 518 -54.22 -56.02 -8.64
C GLY A 518 -52.85 -56.18 -7.95
N LYS A 519 -52.40 -57.42 -7.72
CA LYS A 519 -51.03 -57.71 -7.23
C LYS A 519 -49.99 -57.51 -8.32
N GLN A 520 -50.28 -57.83 -9.60
CA GLN A 520 -49.39 -57.56 -10.74
C GLN A 520 -49.26 -56.06 -11.04
N GLU A 521 -50.34 -55.29 -11.02
CA GLU A 521 -50.31 -53.83 -11.22
C GLU A 521 -49.65 -53.13 -10.03
N LYS A 522 -49.88 -53.59 -8.79
CA LYS A 522 -49.14 -53.08 -7.61
C LYS A 522 -47.67 -53.47 -7.61
N LEU A 523 -47.30 -54.63 -8.14
CA LEU A 523 -45.90 -55.05 -8.30
C LEU A 523 -45.21 -54.33 -9.46
N ALA A 524 -45.91 -54.06 -10.57
CA ALA A 524 -45.39 -53.26 -11.68
C ALA A 524 -45.24 -51.79 -11.27
N ALA A 525 -46.21 -51.22 -10.56
CA ALA A 525 -46.10 -49.88 -9.98
C ALA A 525 -45.01 -49.81 -8.89
N ARG A 526 -44.84 -50.85 -8.05
CA ARG A 526 -43.70 -50.93 -7.12
C ARG A 526 -42.37 -51.03 -7.84
N ARG A 527 -42.26 -51.79 -8.93
CA ARG A 527 -41.03 -51.94 -9.70
C ARG A 527 -40.65 -50.64 -10.41
N GLN A 528 -41.64 -49.94 -10.97
CA GLN A 528 -41.46 -48.63 -11.60
C GLN A 528 -41.15 -47.54 -10.55
N GLN A 529 -41.76 -47.60 -9.36
CA GLN A 529 -41.44 -46.73 -8.23
C GLN A 529 -40.04 -47.04 -7.64
N GLU A 530 -39.63 -48.31 -7.61
CA GLU A 530 -38.29 -48.73 -7.18
C GLU A 530 -37.22 -48.35 -8.22
N GLU A 531 -37.51 -48.39 -9.53
CA GLU A 531 -36.64 -47.88 -10.59
C GLU A 531 -36.51 -46.35 -10.54
N ILE A 532 -37.62 -45.62 -10.29
CA ILE A 532 -37.61 -44.17 -10.06
C ILE A 532 -36.86 -43.82 -8.77
N ASN A 533 -36.99 -44.64 -7.71
CA ASN A 533 -36.25 -44.47 -6.47
C ASN A 533 -34.77 -44.82 -6.63
N MET A 534 -34.42 -45.82 -7.44
CA MET A 534 -33.03 -46.17 -7.78
C MET A 534 -32.38 -45.04 -8.57
N THR A 535 -33.03 -44.54 -9.61
CA THR A 535 -32.53 -43.39 -10.38
C THR A 535 -32.50 -42.09 -9.56
N ARG A 536 -33.44 -41.87 -8.63
CA ARG A 536 -33.34 -40.78 -7.64
C ARG A 536 -32.19 -41.00 -6.66
N GLN A 537 -31.95 -42.22 -6.19
CA GLN A 537 -30.84 -42.52 -5.29
C GLN A 537 -29.50 -42.41 -6.01
N GLU A 538 -29.37 -42.85 -7.26
CA GLU A 538 -28.19 -42.68 -8.10
C GLU A 538 -27.93 -41.21 -8.42
N ALA A 539 -28.96 -40.43 -8.76
CA ALA A 539 -28.85 -38.99 -8.95
C ALA A 539 -28.50 -38.26 -7.65
N SER A 540 -29.04 -38.69 -6.51
CA SER A 540 -28.71 -38.15 -5.18
C SER A 540 -27.30 -38.53 -4.73
N LEU A 541 -26.82 -39.73 -5.07
CA LEU A 541 -25.48 -40.22 -4.78
C LEU A 541 -24.43 -39.54 -5.67
N ALA A 542 -24.77 -39.31 -6.95
CA ALA A 542 -23.99 -38.47 -7.86
C ALA A 542 -23.97 -37.00 -7.39
N ALA A 543 -25.11 -36.45 -6.97
CA ALA A 543 -25.17 -35.09 -6.40
C ALA A 543 -24.34 -34.98 -5.12
N LEU A 544 -24.45 -35.94 -4.18
CA LEU A 544 -23.62 -35.99 -2.97
C LEU A 544 -22.14 -36.16 -3.29
N GLN A 545 -21.78 -37.00 -4.26
CA GLN A 545 -20.39 -37.17 -4.69
C GLN A 545 -19.86 -35.87 -5.30
N THR A 546 -20.66 -35.18 -6.11
CA THR A 546 -20.30 -33.90 -6.71
C THR A 546 -20.20 -32.81 -5.63
N GLU A 547 -21.09 -32.82 -4.63
CA GLU A 547 -21.12 -31.88 -3.50
C GLU A 547 -19.93 -32.12 -2.55
N ILE A 548 -19.57 -33.36 -2.25
CA ILE A 548 -18.36 -33.73 -1.49
C ILE A 548 -17.09 -33.34 -2.26
N THR A 549 -17.06 -33.58 -3.57
CA THR A 549 -15.90 -33.22 -4.42
C THR A 549 -15.75 -31.71 -4.56
N ASN A 550 -16.87 -30.98 -4.65
CA ASN A 550 -16.87 -29.51 -4.73
C ASN A 550 -16.55 -28.85 -3.39
N HIS A 551 -16.99 -29.40 -2.26
CA HIS A 551 -16.70 -28.85 -0.93
C HIS A 551 -15.31 -29.21 -0.39
N PHE A 552 -14.76 -30.38 -0.75
CA PHE A 552 -13.52 -30.90 -0.15
C PHE A 552 -12.37 -31.20 -1.14
N GLY A 553 -12.59 -31.04 -2.46
CA GLY A 553 -11.57 -31.21 -3.50
C GLY A 553 -11.18 -32.66 -3.84
N ALA A 554 -10.35 -32.85 -4.88
CA ALA A 554 -9.99 -34.16 -5.46
C ALA A 554 -9.08 -35.06 -4.59
N GLY A 555 -8.85 -34.71 -3.31
CA GLY A 555 -7.86 -35.34 -2.42
C GLY A 555 -8.43 -36.21 -1.30
N TRP A 556 -9.72 -36.55 -1.30
CA TRP A 556 -10.31 -37.42 -0.28
C TRP A 556 -9.98 -38.91 -0.51
N GLN A 557 -8.75 -39.30 -0.19
CA GLN A 557 -8.33 -40.69 0.00
C GLN A 557 -7.50 -40.79 1.28
N GLU A 558 -8.16 -40.74 2.43
CA GLU A 558 -7.61 -41.33 3.65
C GLU A 558 -8.45 -42.55 4.02
N GLU A 559 -7.74 -43.63 4.35
CA GLU A 559 -8.28 -44.95 4.67
C GLU A 559 -9.25 -44.88 5.84
N LEU A 560 -10.55 -44.67 5.55
CA LEU A 560 -11.61 -44.89 6.51
C LEU A 560 -11.61 -46.38 6.90
N PRO A 561 -11.46 -46.72 8.19
CA PRO A 561 -11.41 -48.10 8.61
C PRO A 561 -12.76 -48.74 8.32
N ARG A 562 -12.81 -49.65 7.35
CA ARG A 562 -13.98 -50.48 7.06
C ARG A 562 -14.21 -51.44 8.22
N LYS A 563 -14.93 -50.99 9.25
CA LYS A 563 -15.56 -51.88 10.22
C LYS A 563 -17.04 -52.00 9.87
N GLY A 564 -17.43 -53.21 9.46
CA GLY A 564 -18.82 -53.56 9.22
C GLY A 564 -19.63 -53.51 10.51
N GLY A 565 -20.78 -52.84 10.47
CA GLY A 565 -21.80 -52.84 11.51
C GLY A 565 -22.27 -51.46 11.93
N HIS A 566 -23.54 -51.15 11.61
CA HIS A 566 -24.34 -50.00 12.09
C HIS A 566 -23.64 -48.64 12.14
N LEU A 567 -23.48 -48.00 10.97
CA LEU A 567 -22.83 -46.69 10.78
C LEU A 567 -23.69 -45.48 11.19
N GLU A 568 -25.03 -45.55 11.15
CA GLU A 568 -25.89 -44.37 11.38
C GLU A 568 -25.69 -43.74 12.77
N LYS A 569 -25.81 -44.54 13.84
CA LYS A 569 -25.74 -44.00 15.22
C LYS A 569 -24.36 -43.49 15.63
N LYS A 570 -23.27 -44.03 15.06
CA LYS A 570 -21.89 -43.57 15.35
C LYS A 570 -21.51 -42.34 14.55
N ALA A 571 -21.98 -42.22 13.31
CA ALA A 571 -21.76 -41.05 12.48
C ALA A 571 -22.53 -39.83 13.02
N GLU A 572 -23.75 -40.01 13.52
CA GLU A 572 -24.51 -38.97 14.22
C GLU A 572 -23.79 -38.48 15.47
N HIS A 573 -23.34 -39.39 16.33
CA HIS A 573 -22.61 -39.02 17.55
C HIS A 573 -21.30 -38.26 17.24
N LEU A 574 -20.53 -38.71 16.24
CA LEU A 574 -19.30 -38.02 15.83
C LEU A 574 -19.61 -36.65 15.21
N ARG A 575 -20.67 -36.53 14.41
CA ARG A 575 -21.14 -35.23 13.89
C ARG A 575 -21.51 -34.29 15.02
N GLU A 576 -22.25 -34.75 16.02
CA GLU A 576 -22.66 -33.93 17.17
C GLU A 576 -21.45 -33.48 17.99
N VAL A 577 -20.50 -34.37 18.24
CA VAL A 577 -19.25 -34.06 18.95
C VAL A 577 -18.39 -33.06 18.18
N PHE A 578 -18.23 -33.24 16.86
CA PHE A 578 -17.45 -32.30 16.05
C PHE A 578 -18.17 -30.97 15.83
N LYS A 579 -19.50 -30.96 15.76
CA LYS A 579 -20.33 -29.75 15.69
C LYS A 579 -20.23 -28.94 16.98
N GLN A 580 -20.31 -29.59 18.15
CA GLN A 580 -20.06 -28.95 19.44
C GLN A 580 -18.62 -28.40 19.54
N LYS A 581 -17.62 -29.13 19.05
CA LYS A 581 -16.23 -28.64 19.00
C LYS A 581 -16.04 -27.44 18.07
N LEU A 582 -16.73 -27.41 16.93
CA LEU A 582 -16.75 -26.28 15.99
C LEU A 582 -17.49 -25.07 16.56
N GLU A 583 -18.60 -25.27 17.27
CA GLU A 583 -19.31 -24.20 17.99
C GLU A 583 -18.47 -23.63 19.15
N LEU A 584 -17.69 -24.47 19.85
CA LEU A 584 -16.73 -24.05 20.88
C LEU A 584 -15.54 -23.25 20.32
N LEU A 585 -15.15 -23.48 19.07
CA LEU A 585 -14.06 -22.75 18.39
C LEU A 585 -14.45 -21.31 18.03
N GLY A 586 -15.74 -21.01 17.90
CA GLY A 586 -16.23 -19.67 17.52
C GLY A 586 -15.82 -19.27 16.10
N GLU A 587 -16.01 -17.99 15.74
CA GLU A 587 -15.51 -17.46 14.47
C GLU A 587 -13.98 -17.39 14.49
N VAL A 588 -13.34 -18.29 13.74
CA VAL A 588 -11.88 -18.31 13.57
C VAL A 588 -11.54 -17.45 12.36
N ASP A 589 -10.77 -16.38 12.56
CA ASP A 589 -10.26 -15.52 11.48
C ASP A 589 -8.91 -16.05 10.97
N PRO A 590 -8.85 -16.72 9.80
CA PRO A 590 -7.60 -17.18 9.20
C PRO A 590 -6.68 -16.02 8.78
N GLY A 591 -7.20 -14.79 8.66
CA GLY A 591 -6.42 -13.57 8.45
C GLY A 591 -5.62 -13.14 9.67
N ALA A 592 -5.92 -13.66 10.87
CA ALA A 592 -5.27 -13.30 12.12
C ALA A 592 -3.75 -13.58 12.12
N ILE A 593 -3.28 -14.59 11.37
CA ILE A 593 -1.85 -14.93 11.27
C ILE A 593 -1.10 -13.83 10.52
N ILE A 594 -1.63 -13.43 9.35
CA ILE A 594 -1.06 -12.35 8.53
C ILE A 594 -1.20 -11.00 9.25
N LEU A 595 -2.33 -10.77 9.92
CA LEU A 595 -2.54 -9.59 10.74
C LEU A 595 -1.55 -9.54 11.91
N TRP A 596 -1.27 -10.66 12.58
CA TRP A 596 -0.30 -10.74 13.67
C TRP A 596 1.11 -10.42 13.18
N GLU A 597 1.56 -10.97 12.05
CA GLU A 597 2.88 -10.65 11.48
C GLU A 597 2.99 -9.15 11.15
N ARG A 598 1.94 -8.58 10.54
CA ARG A 598 1.88 -7.15 10.19
C ARG A 598 1.82 -6.25 11.43
N LEU A 599 1.04 -6.63 12.44
CA LEU A 599 0.93 -5.92 13.71
C LEU A 599 2.22 -6.00 14.51
N GLN A 600 2.90 -7.14 14.50
CA GLN A 600 4.17 -7.31 15.18
C GLN A 600 5.29 -6.50 14.54
N ALA A 601 5.40 -6.50 13.21
CA ALA A 601 6.34 -5.62 12.51
C ALA A 601 6.05 -4.13 12.81
N ARG A 602 4.78 -3.74 12.79
CA ARG A 602 4.37 -2.36 13.15
C ARG A 602 4.66 -2.02 14.61
N TYR A 603 4.49 -2.98 15.52
CA TYR A 603 4.79 -2.83 16.94
C TYR A 603 6.30 -2.63 17.16
N GLU A 604 7.14 -3.46 16.54
CA GLU A 604 8.60 -3.35 16.62
C GLU A 604 9.11 -1.99 16.08
N ASP A 605 8.54 -1.52 14.96
CA ASP A 605 8.85 -0.19 14.41
C ASP A 605 8.43 0.95 15.34
N LEU A 606 7.20 0.90 15.89
CA LEU A 606 6.70 1.90 16.84
C LEU A 606 7.51 1.88 18.14
N GLN A 607 7.90 0.71 18.63
CA GLN A 607 8.74 0.54 19.81
C GLN A 607 10.10 1.22 19.59
N ARG A 608 10.71 1.03 18.42
CA ARG A 608 11.98 1.66 18.06
C ARG A 608 11.86 3.18 17.91
N GLN A 609 10.79 3.68 17.29
CA GLN A 609 10.54 5.12 17.18
C GLN A 609 10.29 5.76 18.55
N LYS A 610 9.56 5.08 19.44
CA LYS A 610 9.36 5.52 20.82
C LYS A 610 10.69 5.64 21.55
N GLN A 611 11.56 4.64 21.45
CA GLN A 611 12.87 4.66 22.11
C GLN A 611 13.73 5.84 21.61
N ASP A 612 13.75 6.09 20.31
CA ASP A 612 14.51 7.21 19.70
C ASP A 612 13.96 8.58 20.16
N LEU A 613 12.64 8.71 20.32
CA LEU A 613 12.00 9.91 20.88
C LEU A 613 12.29 10.09 22.38
N GLU A 614 12.32 9.01 23.16
CA GLU A 614 12.68 9.05 24.58
C GLU A 614 14.15 9.46 24.76
N ASP A 615 15.06 8.92 23.95
CA ASP A 615 16.48 9.29 23.94
C ASP A 615 16.67 10.75 23.49
N GLY A 616 15.95 11.17 22.43
CA GLY A 616 15.96 12.55 21.96
C GLY A 616 15.42 13.55 23.01
N ARG A 617 14.36 13.16 23.73
CA ARG A 617 13.83 13.95 24.85
C ARG A 617 14.86 14.10 25.97
N ALA A 618 15.52 13.01 26.37
CA ALA A 618 16.54 13.03 27.42
C ALA A 618 17.73 13.94 27.04
N ALA A 619 18.16 13.90 25.77
CA ALA A 619 19.20 14.79 25.27
C ALA A 619 18.77 16.27 25.29
N LEU A 620 17.53 16.57 24.89
CA LEU A 620 17.00 17.94 24.94
C LEU A 620 16.87 18.46 26.37
N GLU A 621 16.39 17.64 27.30
CA GLU A 621 16.31 17.98 28.73
C GLU A 621 17.69 18.29 29.32
N GLN A 622 18.74 17.56 28.90
CA GLN A 622 20.13 17.87 29.30
C GLN A 622 20.59 19.23 28.76
N VAL A 623 20.33 19.52 27.48
CA VAL A 623 20.70 20.81 26.87
C VAL A 623 19.97 21.97 27.55
N ILE A 624 18.68 21.80 27.86
CA ILE A 624 17.88 22.80 28.59
C ILE A 624 18.51 23.05 29.97
N SER A 625 18.86 21.99 30.71
CA SER A 625 19.50 22.14 32.04
C SER A 625 20.86 22.83 31.96
N GLU A 626 21.66 22.57 30.93
CA GLU A 626 22.92 23.28 30.72
C GLU A 626 22.71 24.76 30.37
N MET A 627 21.72 25.06 29.52
CA MET A 627 21.35 26.43 29.18
C MET A 627 20.84 27.20 30.40
N GLU A 628 19.98 26.61 31.22
CA GLU A 628 19.49 27.23 32.46
C GLU A 628 20.64 27.56 33.42
N LYS A 629 21.62 26.67 33.58
CA LYS A 629 22.81 26.92 34.40
C LYS A 629 23.65 28.08 33.86
N LEU A 630 23.81 28.18 32.54
CA LEU A 630 24.52 29.29 31.90
C LEU A 630 23.75 30.60 32.05
N MET A 631 22.44 30.60 31.80
CA MET A 631 21.57 31.75 31.97
C MET A 631 21.59 32.25 33.41
N ALA A 632 21.47 31.36 34.40
CA ALA A 632 21.51 31.72 35.82
C ALA A 632 22.86 32.36 36.20
N ARG A 633 23.98 31.82 35.70
CA ARG A 633 25.32 32.42 35.92
C ARG A 633 25.41 33.80 35.29
N GLN A 634 25.00 33.96 34.03
CA GLN A 634 25.08 35.23 33.32
C GLN A 634 24.18 36.30 33.96
N LEU A 635 22.95 35.93 34.34
CA LEU A 635 22.01 36.82 35.00
C LEU A 635 22.53 37.23 36.38
N LYS A 636 23.09 36.31 37.17
CA LYS A 636 23.75 36.63 38.44
C LYS A 636 24.88 37.64 38.29
N THR A 637 25.80 37.39 37.35
CA THR A 637 26.92 38.32 37.11
C THR A 637 26.47 39.68 36.61
N THR A 638 25.37 39.74 35.85
CA THR A 638 24.81 41.00 35.36
C THR A 638 24.10 41.75 36.50
N TYR A 639 23.32 41.04 37.31
CA TYR A 639 22.65 41.57 38.50
C TYR A 639 23.65 42.21 39.48
N GLU A 640 24.74 41.51 39.81
CA GLU A 640 25.78 42.04 40.71
C GLU A 640 26.43 43.31 40.16
N LYS A 641 26.66 43.37 38.84
CA LYS A 641 27.19 44.58 38.18
C LYS A 641 26.20 45.73 38.18
N VAL A 642 24.94 45.47 37.84
CA VAL A 642 23.88 46.50 37.82
C VAL A 642 23.66 47.04 39.22
N GLN A 643 23.68 46.18 40.25
CA GLN A 643 23.57 46.59 41.66
C GLN A 643 24.67 47.57 42.07
N MET A 644 25.92 47.28 41.72
CA MET A 644 27.06 48.17 42.03
C MET A 644 26.93 49.51 41.32
N GLU A 645 26.64 49.50 40.02
CA GLU A 645 26.52 50.73 39.23
C GLU A 645 25.28 51.55 39.58
N PHE A 646 24.19 50.89 39.95
CA PHE A 646 22.95 51.54 40.38
C PHE A 646 23.18 52.33 41.66
N ASN A 647 23.83 51.75 42.66
CA ASN A 647 24.14 52.47 43.89
C ASN A 647 25.09 53.66 43.64
N ALA A 648 26.09 53.49 42.77
CA ALA A 648 27.04 54.57 42.44
C ALA A 648 26.36 55.76 41.73
N ILE A 649 25.55 55.49 40.71
CA ILE A 649 24.83 56.54 39.96
C ILE A 649 23.75 57.20 40.82
N PHE A 650 23.10 56.42 41.70
CA PHE A 650 22.14 56.96 42.64
C PHE A 650 22.80 57.96 43.61
N GLN A 651 23.96 57.61 44.17
CA GLN A 651 24.73 58.51 45.05
C GLN A 651 25.19 59.79 44.33
N GLU A 652 25.55 59.69 43.05
CA GLU A 652 25.93 60.85 42.23
C GLU A 652 24.74 61.79 41.98
N LEU A 653 23.55 61.26 41.69
CA LEU A 653 22.35 62.06 41.41
C LEU A 653 21.72 62.68 42.67
N PHE A 654 21.74 61.97 43.81
CA PHE A 654 21.15 62.44 45.06
C PHE A 654 22.16 63.13 46.01
N GLU A 655 23.44 63.22 45.63
CA GLU A 655 24.53 63.75 46.46
C GLU A 655 24.61 63.06 47.85
N GLY A 656 24.35 61.76 47.87
CA GLY A 656 24.23 60.92 49.06
C GLY A 656 23.12 59.88 48.96
N GLY A 657 22.88 59.13 50.03
CA GLY A 657 21.89 58.04 50.06
C GLY A 657 22.43 56.69 49.59
N GLU A 658 21.54 55.70 49.55
CA GLU A 658 21.87 54.32 49.17
C GLU A 658 20.72 53.72 48.36
N ALA A 659 21.05 52.96 47.31
CA ALA A 659 20.08 52.21 46.54
C ALA A 659 20.50 50.74 46.42
N SER A 660 19.52 49.85 46.54
CA SER A 660 19.75 48.41 46.46
C SER A 660 18.62 47.68 45.75
N LEU A 661 19.00 46.70 44.95
CA LEU A 661 18.14 45.73 44.31
C LEU A 661 18.10 44.48 45.19
N GLN A 662 16.91 43.88 45.33
CA GLN A 662 16.72 42.60 46.00
C GLN A 662 15.87 41.68 45.12
N LEU A 663 16.12 40.38 45.23
CA LEU A 663 15.41 39.34 44.48
C LEU A 663 14.37 38.66 45.38
N ASN A 664 13.14 38.53 44.88
CA ASN A 664 12.02 37.92 45.59
C ASN A 664 12.01 36.39 45.49
N GLY A 665 13.13 35.74 45.77
CA GLY A 665 13.25 34.28 45.74
C GLY A 665 14.67 33.76 45.53
N ASN A 666 14.86 32.46 45.74
CA ASN A 666 16.16 31.79 45.56
C ASN A 666 16.46 31.43 44.10
N ASP A 667 15.41 31.29 43.27
CA ASP A 667 15.56 31.00 41.84
C ASP A 667 15.67 32.30 41.04
N ILE A 668 16.89 32.63 40.64
CA ILE A 668 17.21 33.89 39.98
C ILE A 668 16.55 34.05 38.60
N LEU A 669 16.11 32.95 37.96
CA LEU A 669 15.46 32.99 36.65
C LEU A 669 13.98 33.37 36.75
N ASN A 670 13.33 33.02 37.86
CA ASN A 670 11.89 33.24 38.08
C ASN A 670 11.60 34.29 39.18
N ALA A 671 12.61 34.75 39.92
CA ALA A 671 12.46 35.76 40.96
C ALA A 671 12.14 37.14 40.39
N GLY A 672 11.22 37.85 41.05
CA GLY A 672 10.99 39.28 40.81
C GLY A 672 12.12 40.16 41.36
N LEU A 673 12.26 41.37 40.82
CA LEU A 673 13.25 42.37 41.25
C LEU A 673 12.55 43.49 42.02
N GLU A 674 12.96 43.74 43.25
CA GLU A 674 12.49 44.86 44.06
C GLU A 674 13.58 45.93 44.23
N ILE A 675 13.18 47.20 44.15
CA ILE A 675 14.07 48.35 44.27
C ILE A 675 13.82 49.02 45.62
N TYR A 676 14.86 49.02 46.46
CA TYR A 676 14.90 49.67 47.76
C TYR A 676 15.82 50.87 47.71
N VAL A 677 15.32 52.00 48.20
CA VAL A 677 16.04 53.27 48.13
C VAL A 677 16.00 53.97 49.46
N ARG A 678 17.13 54.58 49.82
CA ARG A 678 17.30 55.42 50.98
C ARG A 678 17.83 56.79 50.55
N PRO A 679 16.94 57.76 50.28
CA PRO A 679 17.33 59.14 50.00
C PRO A 679 18.05 59.77 51.23
N PRO A 680 18.91 60.79 51.02
CA PRO A 680 19.64 61.44 52.10
C PRO A 680 18.68 61.99 53.17
N GLY A 681 18.89 61.61 54.44
CA GLY A 681 18.05 62.02 55.57
C GLY A 681 16.74 61.25 55.76
N LYS A 682 16.40 60.27 54.90
CA LYS A 682 15.17 59.45 54.99
C LYS A 682 15.48 57.97 55.31
N LYS A 683 14.44 57.22 55.73
CA LYS A 683 14.51 55.76 55.94
C LYS A 683 14.40 55.02 54.61
N SER A 684 14.86 53.76 54.56
CA SER A 684 14.72 52.90 53.37
C SER A 684 13.25 52.65 53.05
N GLN A 685 12.86 52.85 51.79
CA GLN A 685 11.49 52.74 51.31
C GLN A 685 11.44 52.06 49.93
N TYR A 686 10.28 51.48 49.61
CA TYR A 686 9.98 50.93 48.29
C TYR A 686 9.75 52.04 47.27
N LEU A 687 10.07 51.78 46.01
CA LEU A 687 9.88 52.71 44.88
C LEU A 687 8.47 53.30 44.79
N SER A 688 7.43 52.54 45.18
CA SER A 688 6.02 52.98 45.15
C SER A 688 5.67 54.06 46.19
N LEU A 689 6.48 54.22 47.23
CA LEU A 689 6.25 55.15 48.35
C LEU A 689 7.03 56.46 48.21
N LEU A 690 7.80 56.63 47.13
CA LEU A 690 8.58 57.84 46.85
C LEU A 690 7.74 58.95 46.21
N SER A 691 8.18 60.21 46.38
CA SER A 691 7.57 61.35 45.68
C SER A 691 7.79 61.26 44.16
N GLY A 692 6.96 61.97 43.37
CA GLY A 692 7.01 61.90 41.89
C GLY A 692 8.39 62.21 41.30
N GLY A 693 9.08 63.24 41.80
CA GLY A 693 10.43 63.59 41.39
C GLY A 693 11.50 62.60 41.86
N GLU A 694 11.40 62.09 43.09
CA GLU A 694 12.32 61.06 43.61
C GLU A 694 12.18 59.73 42.87
N LYS A 695 10.95 59.36 42.49
CA LYS A 695 10.65 58.17 41.69
C LYS A 695 11.22 58.31 40.28
N ALA A 696 11.08 59.48 39.65
CA ALA A 696 11.66 59.77 38.34
C ALA A 696 13.19 59.69 38.37
N LEU A 697 13.85 60.32 39.35
CA LEU A 697 15.32 60.25 39.52
C LEU A 697 15.82 58.84 39.81
N THR A 698 15.11 58.08 40.63
CA THR A 698 15.46 56.69 40.91
C THR A 698 15.37 55.83 39.65
N ALA A 699 14.31 56.01 38.85
CA ALA A 699 14.14 55.29 37.60
C ALA A 699 15.23 55.66 36.58
N ILE A 700 15.56 56.95 36.48
CA ILE A 700 16.68 57.46 35.68
C ILE A 700 17.99 56.79 36.14
N ALA A 701 18.30 56.82 37.44
CA ALA A 701 19.51 56.20 37.99
C ALA A 701 19.60 54.70 37.63
N PHE A 702 18.49 53.98 37.68
CA PHE A 702 18.43 52.57 37.31
C PHE A 702 18.65 52.33 35.82
N VAL A 703 18.03 53.14 34.96
CA VAL A 703 18.22 53.06 33.49
C VAL A 703 19.67 53.36 33.13
N PHE A 704 20.30 54.38 33.71
CA PHE A 704 21.71 54.68 33.46
C PHE A 704 22.65 53.59 33.99
N ALA A 705 22.32 52.94 35.10
CA ALA A 705 23.07 51.77 35.58
C ALA A 705 23.01 50.60 34.58
N LEU A 706 21.84 50.35 34.00
CA LEU A 706 21.70 49.36 32.93
C LEU A 706 22.52 49.73 31.69
N LEU A 707 22.46 50.99 31.25
CA LEU A 707 23.23 51.50 30.12
C LEU A 707 24.75 51.45 30.36
N LYS A 708 25.19 51.57 31.61
CA LYS A 708 26.61 51.45 31.97
C LYS A 708 27.11 50.01 31.91
N VAL A 709 26.29 49.05 32.34
CA VAL A 709 26.61 47.61 32.27
C VAL A 709 26.51 47.08 30.85
N LYS A 710 25.53 47.55 30.06
CA LYS A 710 25.33 47.17 28.67
C LYS A 710 25.00 48.43 27.83
N PRO A 711 26.01 49.06 27.20
CA PRO A 711 25.78 50.27 26.43
C PRO A 711 24.95 49.99 25.18
N SER A 712 23.98 50.85 24.94
CA SER A 712 23.18 50.87 23.71
C SER A 712 23.80 51.83 22.70
N ALA A 713 23.66 51.54 21.40
CA ALA A 713 24.18 52.40 20.33
C ALA A 713 23.51 53.78 20.34
N PHE A 714 22.19 53.82 20.59
CA PHE A 714 21.43 55.05 20.79
C PHE A 714 20.34 54.85 21.85
N CYS A 715 19.95 55.93 22.50
CA CYS A 715 18.89 55.99 23.52
C CYS A 715 17.95 57.15 23.23
N ILE A 716 16.65 56.94 23.45
CA ILE A 716 15.62 57.96 23.28
C ILE A 716 15.01 58.23 24.65
N PHE A 717 14.99 59.49 25.06
CA PHE A 717 14.29 59.95 26.26
C PHE A 717 13.23 60.95 25.87
N ASP A 718 12.00 60.68 26.28
CA ASP A 718 10.84 61.51 25.99
C ASP A 718 10.30 62.11 27.29
N GLU A 719 10.39 63.43 27.42
CA GLU A 719 9.87 64.24 28.53
C GLU A 719 10.27 63.78 29.96
N VAL A 720 11.40 63.09 30.07
CA VAL A 720 11.88 62.45 31.30
C VAL A 720 12.20 63.47 32.41
N ASP A 721 12.44 64.73 32.05
CA ASP A 721 12.78 65.84 32.93
C ASP A 721 11.58 66.67 33.42
N THR A 722 10.37 66.34 32.98
CA THR A 722 9.14 67.07 33.35
C THR A 722 8.82 66.96 34.84
N ALA A 723 9.14 65.81 35.46
CA ALA A 723 8.90 65.56 36.88
C ALA A 723 10.07 66.00 37.79
N LEU A 724 11.13 66.58 37.22
CA LEU A 724 12.33 67.01 37.94
C LEU A 724 12.26 68.51 38.24
N ASP A 725 12.86 68.92 39.37
CA ASP A 725 13.10 70.34 39.65
C ASP A 725 14.37 70.84 38.95
N ASP A 726 14.58 72.16 38.90
CA ASP A 726 15.66 72.75 38.10
C ASP A 726 17.06 72.28 38.54
N ALA A 727 17.26 72.03 39.84
CA ALA A 727 18.50 71.47 40.38
C ALA A 727 18.75 70.03 39.92
N ASN A 728 17.74 69.17 39.92
CA ASN A 728 17.87 67.78 39.47
C ASN A 728 17.94 67.67 37.94
N VAL A 729 17.33 68.59 37.19
CA VAL A 729 17.51 68.72 35.74
C VAL A 729 18.99 68.97 35.40
N GLU A 730 19.67 69.85 36.13
CA GLU A 730 21.10 70.10 35.91
C GLU A 730 21.96 68.85 36.16
N ARG A 731 21.66 68.10 37.22
CA ARG A 731 22.34 66.84 37.55
C ARG A 731 22.12 65.78 36.48
N PHE A 732 20.89 65.62 36.02
CA PHE A 732 20.53 64.73 34.92
C PHE A 732 21.29 65.09 33.64
N ASN A 733 21.36 66.36 33.28
CA ASN A 733 22.08 66.84 32.09
C ASN A 733 23.59 66.59 32.18
N ARG A 734 24.18 66.72 33.37
CA ARG A 734 25.59 66.36 33.60
C ARG A 734 25.84 64.88 33.36
N LEU A 735 24.96 64.01 33.87
CA LEU A 735 25.03 62.57 33.65
C LEU A 735 24.85 62.22 32.17
N LEU A 736 23.87 62.81 31.49
CA LEU A 736 23.65 62.65 30.05
C LEU A 736 24.91 62.96 29.24
N ARG A 737 25.56 64.10 29.50
CA ARG A 737 26.80 64.49 28.80
C ARG A 737 27.96 63.53 29.04
N GLN A 738 28.07 62.93 30.22
CA GLN A 738 29.10 61.93 30.49
C GLN A 738 28.89 60.66 29.63
N PHE A 739 27.64 60.20 29.53
CA PHE A 739 27.29 59.01 28.76
C PHE A 739 27.24 59.26 27.24
N ALA A 740 26.95 60.50 26.82
CA ALA A 740 26.95 60.91 25.41
C ALA A 740 28.30 60.69 24.70
N LYS A 741 29.40 60.58 25.45
CA LYS A 741 30.73 60.21 24.92
C LYS A 741 30.81 58.78 24.36
N ARG A 742 29.87 57.90 24.75
CA ARG A 742 29.89 56.46 24.42
C ARG A 742 28.62 55.98 23.71
N SER A 743 27.51 56.69 23.86
CA SER A 743 26.20 56.34 23.29
C SER A 743 25.51 57.60 22.76
N GLN A 744 24.74 57.49 21.67
CA GLN A 744 23.99 58.62 21.14
C GLN A 744 22.70 58.82 21.94
N PHE A 745 22.40 60.04 22.39
CA PHE A 745 21.16 60.36 23.08
C PHE A 745 20.29 61.28 22.22
N ILE A 746 19.02 60.90 22.07
CA ILE A 746 17.96 61.74 21.49
C ILE A 746 17.01 62.06 22.63
N VAL A 747 16.93 63.33 23.00
CA VAL A 747 16.10 63.79 24.13
C VAL A 747 15.02 64.71 23.59
N ILE A 748 13.76 64.40 23.89
CA ILE A 748 12.59 65.22 23.61
C ILE A 748 12.24 65.90 24.93
N SER A 749 12.31 67.23 24.96
CA SER A 749 12.04 68.02 26.16
C SER A 749 11.65 69.45 25.79
N HIS A 750 10.83 70.08 26.63
CA HIS A 750 10.50 71.50 26.59
C HIS A 750 11.26 72.32 27.66
N ARG A 751 12.10 71.68 28.49
CA ARG A 751 12.89 72.35 29.53
C ARG A 751 14.12 73.03 28.93
N GLN A 752 14.26 74.33 29.16
CA GLN A 752 15.39 75.13 28.66
C GLN A 752 16.75 74.58 29.12
N GLY A 753 16.85 74.09 30.37
CA GLY A 753 18.09 73.51 30.91
C GLY A 753 18.57 72.28 30.13
N THR A 754 17.66 71.42 29.69
CA THR A 754 17.97 70.20 28.92
C THR A 754 18.26 70.53 27.45
N MET A 755 17.53 71.48 26.86
CA MET A 755 17.81 71.97 25.50
C MET A 755 19.20 72.63 25.40
N ALA A 756 19.61 73.40 26.42
CA ALA A 756 20.93 74.01 26.48
C ALA A 756 22.07 72.99 26.66
N ALA A 757 21.74 71.77 27.11
CA ALA A 757 22.73 70.74 27.34
C ALA A 757 23.13 69.96 26.07
N ALA A 758 22.33 70.05 25.00
CA ALA A 758 22.47 69.30 23.75
C ALA A 758 23.45 69.94 22.75
N ASP A 759 24.00 69.13 21.84
CA ASP A 759 24.90 69.61 20.77
C ASP A 759 24.12 70.09 19.53
N VAL A 760 22.99 69.43 19.25
CA VAL A 760 22.09 69.72 18.11
C VAL A 760 20.66 69.70 18.61
N LEU A 761 19.90 70.72 18.25
CA LEU A 761 18.46 70.83 18.50
C LEU A 761 17.69 70.57 17.21
N TYR A 762 16.72 69.67 17.28
CA TYR A 762 15.74 69.45 16.21
C TYR A 762 14.39 69.98 16.71
N GLY A 763 13.94 71.10 16.15
CA GLY A 763 12.64 71.67 16.43
C GLY A 763 11.59 71.13 15.46
N VAL A 764 10.46 70.68 15.98
CA VAL A 764 9.31 70.27 15.16
C VAL A 764 8.31 71.43 15.12
N THR A 765 8.01 71.93 13.92
CA THR A 765 7.03 73.00 13.72
C THR A 765 5.87 72.49 12.87
N MET A 766 4.65 72.94 13.16
CA MET A 766 3.48 72.69 12.31
C MET A 766 3.10 73.99 11.60
N VAL A 767 3.57 74.13 10.37
CA VAL A 767 3.27 75.29 9.51
C VAL A 767 1.84 75.20 8.94
N GLU A 768 1.36 73.98 8.69
CA GLU A 768 0.01 73.65 8.25
C GLU A 768 -0.65 72.65 9.23
N GLN A 769 -1.98 72.69 9.41
CA GLN A 769 -2.67 71.79 10.33
C GLN A 769 -2.47 70.32 9.92
N GLY A 770 -1.81 69.54 10.78
CA GLY A 770 -1.59 68.11 10.58
C GLY A 770 -0.32 67.73 9.81
N VAL A 771 0.47 68.70 9.33
CA VAL A 771 1.76 68.44 8.66
C VAL A 771 2.90 69.02 9.50
N SER A 772 3.70 68.14 10.11
CA SER A 772 4.88 68.51 10.88
C SER A 772 6.12 68.60 9.98
N GLN A 773 6.86 69.71 10.10
CA GLN A 773 8.18 69.90 9.49
C GLN A 773 9.26 69.93 10.57
N VAL A 774 10.44 69.38 10.26
CA VAL A 774 11.57 69.33 11.20
C VAL A 774 12.61 70.35 10.77
N VAL A 775 13.02 71.21 11.71
CA VAL A 775 14.08 72.21 11.54
C VAL A 775 15.22 71.86 12.49
N SER A 776 16.47 71.90 12.02
CA SER A 776 17.64 71.56 12.83
C SER A 776 18.56 72.76 13.05
N VAL A 777 19.06 72.93 14.28
CA VAL A 777 20.03 73.97 14.67
C VAL A 777 21.17 73.30 15.45
N ARG A 778 22.43 73.54 15.07
CA ARG A 778 23.61 73.06 15.81
C ARG A 778 24.11 74.16 16.74
N LEU A 779 24.28 73.86 18.03
CA LEU A 779 24.61 74.85 19.06
C LEU A 779 26.10 75.26 19.07
N GLU A 780 26.97 74.57 18.30
CA GLU A 780 28.40 74.91 18.14
C GLU A 780 28.67 76.21 17.32
N GLN A 781 27.65 76.95 16.88
CA GLN A 781 27.80 78.16 16.05
C GLN A 781 27.07 79.41 16.58
N LEU A 782 26.84 79.51 17.89
CA LEU A 782 26.36 80.75 18.50
C LEU A 782 27.48 81.37 19.36
N PRO A 783 27.98 82.57 19.04
CA PRO A 783 28.87 83.29 19.95
C PRO A 783 28.12 83.59 21.27
N ALA A 784 28.89 83.57 22.36
CA ALA A 784 28.43 83.76 23.74
C ALA A 784 27.47 84.94 23.94
#